data_AF-A0AAU3BYV0-F1
#
_entry.id   AF-A0AAU3BYV0-F1
#
_cell.length_a   1.000
_cell.length_b   1.000
_cell.length_c   1.000
_cell.angle_alpha   90.00
_cell.angle_beta   90.00
_cell.angle_gamma   90.00
#
_symmetry.space_group_name_H-M   'P 1'
#
loop_
_entity.id
_entity.type
_entity.pdbx_description
1 polymer ?
#
loop_
_entity_poly.entity_id
_entity_poly.type
_entity_poly.pdbx_seq_one_letter_code
_entity_poly.pdbx_strand_id
1 'polypeptide(L)'
;MHISQVLDKVDAGDIALPEFQRGYVWTRDQVRGFFQSLYRGYPIGGFLTWSTKADSVQTRGGDSGRDGSIHLLLDGQQRVTTLYGITRGRAPSFFEGNASALTGLHFNLQTEAFEFYAPAKMKDNPLWVDVTALFRSGLAGQLLAVTQLANGDADLQVAYIERLNRITQIKDRSVHIDEVTGEDKTIDVVVEIFNRVNSGGTKLSKGDLALAAICAAWPAARPTMNRALQDWSAAGFGFKLDWLLRNVNAVITGEAQFSKLADVDVPAFRSGLAETIDSVSYLLNSLGGRLGLDHGAVLSGRGALPVMSRLLHRHGGSFPDAMTRDRLFYWYVHSFLWGRHTGATETVLNQDLQALDDGGVDQLISVLRRSRGGHLGVGPDDFVGSSMGSRFYPLLYMLTRVYGAQDFVSGVPLRDGMLGRLSSLQVHHIFPKALLYKHDHSRGEVNAVANFCFLTQDTNLRIGAKEPADYLEEIESRMPGALATQWIPMDRDLWKVSNYPDFLAARRALLAGAANDFLQSLHDGPSPMALADVRESLTAASCAAAPSGTAKADPADEVPGLRALLSDVREADLAEPELDSEVSDPRTGAAITVAAAFWPQGLRAEGGVPVVLVPDTTEEEQTALEAGDYRLFHSADALRAYVRNLCAEQ
;
A
#
# COMPACT_ATOMS: atom_id res chain seq x y z
N MET A 1 -19.85 34.33 2.31
CA MET A 1 -18.96 34.20 3.48
C MET A 1 -17.52 34.20 2.98
N HIS A 2 -16.56 34.77 3.71
CA HIS A 2 -15.14 34.67 3.33
C HIS A 2 -14.58 33.28 3.68
N ILE A 3 -13.56 32.80 2.95
CA ILE A 3 -12.92 31.52 3.26
C ILE A 3 -12.38 31.49 4.70
N SER A 4 -11.75 32.58 5.17
CA SER A 4 -11.29 32.72 6.56
C SER A 4 -12.39 32.42 7.58
N GLN A 5 -13.58 32.98 7.39
CA GLN A 5 -14.73 32.77 8.25
C GLN A 5 -15.22 31.32 8.24
N VAL A 6 -15.17 30.64 7.09
CA VAL A 6 -15.49 29.20 7.00
C VAL A 6 -14.49 28.38 7.83
N LEU A 7 -13.20 28.69 7.73
CA LEU A 7 -12.16 28.00 8.49
C LEU A 7 -12.26 28.28 9.99
N ASP A 8 -12.58 29.51 10.39
CA ASP A 8 -12.82 29.89 11.78
C ASP A 8 -14.04 29.15 12.35
N LYS A 9 -15.11 28.97 11.57
CA LYS A 9 -16.27 28.17 11.96
C LYS A 9 -15.92 26.68 12.11
N VAL A 10 -15.03 26.13 11.30
CA VAL A 10 -14.50 24.77 11.50
C VAL A 10 -13.68 24.67 12.78
N ASP A 11 -12.82 25.66 13.06
CA ASP A 11 -12.04 25.72 14.31
C ASP A 11 -12.95 25.83 15.55
N ALA A 12 -14.03 26.60 15.44
CA ALA A 12 -15.03 26.74 16.49
C ALA A 12 -15.90 25.48 16.65
N GLY A 13 -15.92 24.56 15.68
CA GLY A 13 -16.85 23.43 15.65
C GLY A 13 -18.28 23.79 15.23
N ASP A 14 -18.50 25.00 14.69
CA ASP A 14 -19.80 25.43 14.16
C ASP A 14 -20.11 24.77 12.82
N ILE A 15 -19.06 24.44 12.05
CA ILE A 15 -19.14 23.61 10.85
C ILE A 15 -18.49 22.26 11.13
N ALA A 16 -19.27 21.19 10.96
CA ALA A 16 -18.82 19.82 11.14
C ALA A 16 -19.15 18.95 9.93
N LEU A 17 -18.56 17.75 9.88
CA LEU A 17 -18.90 16.74 8.88
C LEU A 17 -19.92 15.74 9.44
N PRO A 18 -21.00 15.44 8.71
CA PRO A 18 -21.85 14.31 9.04
C PRO A 18 -21.10 12.98 8.99
N GLU A 19 -21.43 12.06 9.90
CA GLU A 19 -20.77 10.75 10.00
C GLU A 19 -20.88 9.91 8.71
N PHE A 20 -21.99 10.09 7.99
CA PHE A 20 -22.32 9.40 6.75
C PHE A 20 -21.47 9.82 5.54
N GLN A 21 -20.75 10.95 5.58
CA GLN A 21 -19.87 11.33 4.47
C GLN A 21 -18.63 10.44 4.42
N ARG A 22 -18.01 10.23 3.26
CA ARG A 22 -16.78 9.43 3.21
C ARG A 22 -15.57 10.14 3.86
N GLY A 23 -14.44 9.46 3.94
CA GLY A 23 -13.16 10.08 4.32
C GLY A 23 -12.65 11.08 3.28
N TYR A 24 -11.47 11.64 3.52
CA TYR A 24 -10.76 12.45 2.55
C TYR A 24 -10.14 11.56 1.46
N VAL A 25 -10.42 11.86 0.19
CA VAL A 25 -10.01 11.04 -0.96
C VAL A 25 -9.30 11.83 -2.06
N TRP A 26 -9.06 13.12 -1.84
CA TRP A 26 -8.40 13.95 -2.84
C TRP A 26 -6.91 13.59 -2.95
N THR A 27 -6.45 13.44 -4.19
CA THR A 27 -5.02 13.24 -4.50
C THR A 27 -4.27 14.57 -4.43
N ARG A 28 -2.94 14.49 -4.35
CA ARG A 28 -2.06 15.68 -4.42
C ARG A 28 -2.29 16.49 -5.69
N ASP A 29 -2.57 15.85 -6.82
CA ASP A 29 -2.92 16.57 -8.06
C ASP A 29 -4.22 17.36 -7.97
N GLN A 30 -5.24 16.81 -7.30
CA GLN A 30 -6.50 17.53 -7.09
C GLN A 30 -6.29 18.74 -6.16
N VAL A 31 -5.49 18.58 -5.10
CA VAL A 31 -5.11 19.69 -4.21
C VAL A 31 -4.37 20.79 -4.98
N ARG A 32 -3.38 20.41 -5.79
CA ARG A 32 -2.62 21.32 -6.65
C ARG A 32 -3.53 22.08 -7.61
N GLY A 33 -4.38 21.38 -8.38
CA GLY A 33 -5.29 22.00 -9.33
C GLY A 33 -6.31 22.94 -8.67
N PHE A 34 -6.76 22.59 -7.46
CA PHE A 34 -7.66 23.42 -6.67
C PHE A 34 -7.00 24.73 -6.21
N PHE A 35 -5.76 24.67 -5.69
CA PHE A 35 -5.01 25.88 -5.31
C PHE A 35 -4.64 26.74 -6.52
N GLN A 36 -4.32 26.12 -7.66
CA GLN A 36 -4.12 26.85 -8.91
C GLN A 36 -5.38 27.62 -9.33
N SER A 37 -6.57 27.01 -9.19
CA SER A 37 -7.85 27.65 -9.50
C SER A 37 -8.15 28.81 -8.56
N LEU A 38 -7.87 28.63 -7.26
CA LEU A 38 -7.99 29.70 -6.25
C LEU A 38 -7.11 30.90 -6.60
N TYR A 39 -5.84 30.65 -6.90
CA TYR A 39 -4.85 31.66 -7.24
C TYR A 39 -5.20 32.43 -8.51
N ARG A 40 -5.73 31.76 -9.54
CA ARG A 40 -6.16 32.39 -10.81
C ARG A 40 -7.53 33.08 -10.73
N GLY A 41 -8.20 33.03 -9.58
CA GLY A 41 -9.54 33.60 -9.41
C GLY A 41 -10.66 32.80 -10.11
N TYR A 42 -10.39 31.58 -10.57
CA TYR A 42 -11.40 30.74 -11.23
C TYR A 42 -12.48 30.27 -10.26
N PRO A 43 -13.73 30.08 -10.70
CA PRO A 43 -14.80 29.58 -9.84
C PRO A 43 -14.45 28.25 -9.19
N ILE A 44 -14.70 28.12 -7.90
CA ILE A 44 -14.42 26.89 -7.13
C ILE A 44 -15.70 26.17 -6.66
N GLY A 45 -16.87 26.60 -7.14
CA GLY A 45 -18.18 26.15 -6.67
C GLY A 45 -18.59 26.76 -5.32
N GLY A 46 -19.86 26.56 -4.95
CA GLY A 46 -20.38 26.89 -3.61
C GLY A 46 -20.17 25.75 -2.61
N PHE A 47 -20.57 25.99 -1.36
CA PHE A 47 -20.71 24.98 -0.32
C PHE A 47 -22.17 24.81 0.03
N LEU A 48 -22.56 23.60 0.44
CA LEU A 48 -23.90 23.31 0.93
C LEU A 48 -23.79 22.89 2.39
N THR A 49 -24.54 23.52 3.27
CA THR A 49 -24.59 23.19 4.71
C THR A 49 -26.01 22.89 5.16
N TRP A 50 -26.18 22.03 6.15
CA TRP A 50 -27.46 21.78 6.82
C TRP A 50 -27.41 22.27 8.27
N SER A 51 -28.31 23.19 8.61
CA SER A 51 -28.46 23.71 9.97
C SER A 51 -29.40 22.83 10.78
N THR A 52 -28.91 22.30 11.90
CA THR A 52 -29.68 21.42 12.79
C THR A 52 -29.26 21.62 14.25
N LYS A 53 -30.02 21.07 15.21
CA LYS A 53 -29.63 21.13 16.62
C LYS A 53 -28.45 20.19 16.88
N ALA A 54 -27.53 20.57 17.76
CA ALA A 54 -26.36 19.75 18.06
C ALA A 54 -26.74 18.33 18.57
N ASP A 55 -27.82 18.21 19.32
CA ASP A 55 -28.27 16.92 19.90
C ASP A 55 -28.91 15.96 18.89
N SER A 56 -29.29 16.43 17.69
CA SER A 56 -30.04 15.61 16.74
C SER A 56 -29.15 14.82 15.77
N VAL A 57 -27.83 15.06 15.73
CA VAL A 57 -26.91 14.41 14.78
C VAL A 57 -25.52 14.21 15.39
N GLN A 58 -25.00 12.98 15.32
CA GLN A 58 -23.58 12.75 15.65
C GLN A 58 -22.66 13.25 14.55
N THR A 59 -21.56 13.87 14.95
CA THR A 59 -20.56 14.44 14.04
C THR A 59 -19.22 13.77 14.17
N ARG A 60 -18.46 13.80 13.08
CA ARG A 60 -17.10 13.25 13.07
C ARG A 60 -16.19 14.14 13.90
N GLY A 61 -15.36 13.53 14.75
CA GLY A 61 -14.41 14.25 15.61
C GLY A 61 -14.92 14.53 17.04
N GLY A 62 -16.12 14.05 17.40
CA GLY A 62 -16.67 14.08 18.76
C GLY A 62 -17.82 15.07 18.95
N ASP A 63 -18.55 14.94 20.07
CA ASP A 63 -19.59 15.91 20.44
C ASP A 63 -18.96 17.27 20.71
N SER A 64 -19.43 18.30 20.00
CA SER A 64 -19.02 19.69 20.25
C SER A 64 -19.46 20.20 21.63
N GLY A 65 -20.15 19.38 22.45
CA GLY A 65 -20.50 19.69 23.85
C GLY A 65 -21.31 20.98 24.00
N ARG A 66 -22.03 21.38 22.94
CA ARG A 66 -22.61 22.71 22.81
C ARG A 66 -24.13 22.65 22.73
N ASP A 67 -24.73 23.52 23.51
CA ASP A 67 -26.15 23.89 23.46
C ASP A 67 -26.35 24.87 22.28
N GLY A 68 -27.04 24.47 21.20
CA GLY A 68 -27.26 25.34 20.03
C GLY A 68 -27.44 24.63 18.67
N SER A 69 -27.35 25.41 17.59
CA SER A 69 -27.40 24.95 16.20
C SER A 69 -26.00 24.67 15.64
N ILE A 70 -25.83 23.54 14.95
CA ILE A 70 -24.62 23.13 14.22
C ILE A 70 -24.88 23.14 12.71
N HIS A 71 -23.87 23.49 11.91
CA HIS A 71 -23.94 23.44 10.45
C HIS A 71 -23.16 22.24 9.92
N LEU A 72 -23.87 21.27 9.34
CA LEU A 72 -23.26 20.08 8.76
C LEU A 72 -22.92 20.33 7.29
N LEU A 73 -21.64 20.22 6.93
CA LEU A 73 -21.18 20.42 5.57
C LEU A 73 -21.60 19.24 4.68
N LEU A 74 -22.51 19.47 3.74
CA LEU A 74 -23.05 18.48 2.80
C LEU A 74 -22.27 18.45 1.48
N ASP A 75 -21.89 19.59 0.92
CA ASP A 75 -21.05 19.64 -0.28
C ASP A 75 -19.84 20.56 -0.07
N GLY A 76 -18.72 20.17 -0.68
CA GLY A 76 -17.46 20.89 -0.54
C GLY A 76 -16.55 20.36 0.57
N GLN A 77 -16.86 19.21 1.17
CA GLN A 77 -16.01 18.55 2.18
C GLN A 77 -14.53 18.54 1.80
N GLN A 78 -14.20 18.04 0.61
CA GLN A 78 -12.81 17.87 0.17
C GLN A 78 -12.12 19.24 -0.02
N ARG A 79 -12.86 20.24 -0.53
CA ARG A 79 -12.39 21.62 -0.72
C ARG A 79 -12.12 22.32 0.62
N VAL A 80 -13.07 22.27 1.55
CA VAL A 80 -12.94 22.86 2.89
C VAL A 80 -11.82 22.19 3.68
N THR A 81 -11.73 20.86 3.64
CA THR A 81 -10.65 20.10 4.31
C THR A 81 -9.28 20.47 3.76
N THR A 82 -9.16 20.62 2.44
CA THR A 82 -7.92 21.04 1.76
C THR A 82 -7.51 22.46 2.13
N LEU A 83 -8.47 23.41 2.09
CA LEU A 83 -8.25 24.79 2.53
C LEU A 83 -7.79 24.83 3.99
N TYR A 84 -8.47 24.09 4.87
CA TYR A 84 -8.15 24.03 6.28
C TYR A 84 -6.74 23.47 6.51
N GLY A 85 -6.44 22.30 5.94
CA GLY A 85 -5.16 21.60 6.09
C GLY A 85 -3.97 22.49 5.71
N ILE A 86 -4.01 23.06 4.50
CA ILE A 86 -2.93 23.90 3.98
C ILE A 86 -2.87 25.26 4.68
N THR A 87 -4.01 25.88 5.02
CA THR A 87 -4.00 27.22 5.63
C THR A 87 -3.60 27.18 7.10
N ARG A 88 -4.06 26.16 7.84
CA ARG A 88 -3.77 26.01 9.28
C ARG A 88 -2.50 25.20 9.55
N GLY A 89 -2.03 24.41 8.59
CA GLY A 89 -0.89 23.50 8.74
C GLY A 89 -1.20 22.27 9.59
N ARG A 90 -2.48 21.97 9.81
CA ARG A 90 -2.96 20.78 10.53
C ARG A 90 -4.30 20.34 9.96
N ALA A 91 -4.57 19.05 10.02
CA ALA A 91 -5.87 18.50 9.61
C ALA A 91 -6.98 18.93 10.60
N PRO A 92 -8.24 19.10 10.13
CA PRO A 92 -9.38 19.35 11.02
C PRO A 92 -9.68 18.13 11.90
N SER A 93 -10.42 18.31 13.00
CA SER A 93 -10.75 17.23 13.94
C SER A 93 -11.53 16.08 13.30
N PHE A 94 -12.31 16.36 12.27
CA PHE A 94 -13.07 15.39 11.49
C PHE A 94 -12.27 14.73 10.35
N PHE A 95 -10.95 14.93 10.27
CA PHE A 95 -10.16 14.37 9.18
C PHE A 95 -9.96 12.87 9.33
N GLU A 96 -10.30 12.13 8.28
CA GLU A 96 -9.99 10.72 8.11
C GLU A 96 -9.40 10.51 6.71
N GLY A 97 -8.10 10.24 6.62
CA GLY A 97 -7.41 10.04 5.35
C GLY A 97 -5.90 10.19 5.48
N ASN A 98 -5.22 10.27 4.35
CA ASN A 98 -3.77 10.46 4.31
C ASN A 98 -3.39 11.93 4.55
N ALA A 99 -2.86 12.25 5.73
CA ALA A 99 -2.47 13.62 6.11
C ALA A 99 -1.36 14.21 5.22
N SER A 100 -0.57 13.38 4.54
CA SER A 100 0.47 13.84 3.61
C SER A 100 -0.11 14.58 2.39
N ALA A 101 -1.39 14.40 2.07
CA ALA A 101 -2.08 15.15 1.02
C ALA A 101 -2.38 16.60 1.43
N LEU A 102 -2.32 16.92 2.72
CA LEU A 102 -2.64 18.23 3.29
C LEU A 102 -1.40 19.01 3.74
N THR A 103 -0.20 18.54 3.42
CA THR A 103 1.07 19.14 3.88
C THR A 103 2.08 19.25 2.75
N GLY A 104 2.98 20.23 2.85
CA GLY A 104 4.08 20.38 1.89
C GLY A 104 3.72 21.03 0.55
N LEU A 105 2.61 21.75 0.42
CA LEU A 105 2.31 22.50 -0.80
C LEU A 105 3.20 23.75 -0.91
N HIS A 106 3.90 23.90 -2.03
CA HIS A 106 4.77 25.01 -2.35
C HIS A 106 4.30 25.74 -3.61
N PHE A 107 4.65 27.03 -3.69
CA PHE A 107 4.37 27.88 -4.84
C PHE A 107 5.68 28.43 -5.42
N ASN A 108 5.87 28.30 -6.73
CA ASN A 108 7.01 28.86 -7.42
C ASN A 108 6.77 30.32 -7.82
N LEU A 109 7.60 31.23 -7.31
CA LEU A 109 7.49 32.67 -7.56
C LEU A 109 7.70 33.06 -9.02
N GLN A 110 8.44 32.28 -9.81
CA GLN A 110 8.74 32.57 -11.21
C GLN A 110 7.70 32.00 -12.15
N THR A 111 7.34 30.72 -12.01
CA THR A 111 6.44 29.99 -12.91
C THR A 111 4.96 30.06 -12.51
N GLU A 112 4.67 30.56 -11.31
CA GLU A 112 3.32 30.61 -10.73
C GLU A 112 2.64 29.24 -10.58
N ALA A 113 3.45 28.18 -10.48
CA ALA A 113 3.01 26.81 -10.32
C ALA A 113 2.94 26.40 -8.84
N PHE A 114 1.91 25.63 -8.50
CA PHE A 114 1.85 24.90 -7.24
C PHE A 114 2.41 23.49 -7.42
N GLU A 115 3.23 23.03 -6.48
CA GLU A 115 3.71 21.64 -6.42
C GLU A 115 3.87 21.20 -4.96
N PHE A 116 3.75 19.90 -4.70
CA PHE A 116 4.12 19.37 -3.38
C PHE A 116 5.63 19.31 -3.24
N TYR A 117 6.12 19.41 -2.00
CA TYR A 117 7.53 19.44 -1.67
C TYR A 117 8.22 18.26 -2.34
N ALA A 118 8.96 18.60 -3.39
CA ALA A 118 9.76 17.71 -4.19
C ALA A 118 11.16 18.30 -4.06
N PRO A 119 11.97 17.79 -3.14
CA PRO A 119 13.19 18.46 -2.70
C PRO A 119 14.18 18.55 -3.83
N ALA A 120 13.97 17.67 -4.80
CA ALA A 120 14.63 17.75 -6.07
C ALA A 120 14.49 19.01 -6.87
N LYS A 121 13.41 19.75 -6.68
CA LYS A 121 13.19 21.04 -7.32
C LYS A 121 13.33 22.19 -6.32
N MET A 122 13.18 21.91 -5.03
CA MET A 122 12.86 22.91 -4.01
C MET A 122 13.94 23.08 -2.95
N LYS A 123 14.76 22.05 -2.70
CA LYS A 123 15.87 22.14 -1.75
C LYS A 123 16.84 23.22 -2.23
N ASP A 124 17.14 24.17 -1.36
CA ASP A 124 18.01 25.33 -1.61
C ASP A 124 17.55 26.24 -2.76
N ASN A 125 16.30 26.09 -3.25
CA ASN A 125 15.72 26.96 -4.26
C ASN A 125 14.74 27.96 -3.63
N PRO A 126 15.18 29.20 -3.34
CA PRO A 126 14.35 30.20 -2.66
C PRO A 126 13.13 30.67 -3.47
N LEU A 127 13.02 30.34 -4.77
CA LEU A 127 11.83 30.63 -5.57
C LEU A 127 10.62 29.80 -5.15
N TRP A 128 10.81 28.68 -4.46
CA TRP A 128 9.74 27.86 -3.92
C TRP A 128 9.37 28.29 -2.51
N VAL A 129 8.15 28.78 -2.35
CA VAL A 129 7.65 29.28 -1.07
C VAL A 129 6.63 28.29 -0.51
N ASP A 130 6.85 27.85 0.73
CA ASP A 130 5.87 27.05 1.47
C ASP A 130 4.57 27.86 1.67
N VAL A 131 3.48 27.35 1.10
CA VAL A 131 2.17 27.99 1.10
C VAL A 131 1.58 28.03 2.52
N THR A 132 1.81 26.98 3.30
CA THR A 132 1.35 26.87 4.70
C THR A 132 2.08 27.90 5.57
N ALA A 133 3.40 27.99 5.43
CA ALA A 133 4.20 28.98 6.13
C ALA A 133 3.76 30.40 5.78
N LEU A 134 3.50 30.67 4.49
CA LEU A 134 3.00 31.96 4.02
C LEU A 134 1.64 32.32 4.65
N PHE A 135 0.71 31.37 4.74
CA PHE A 135 -0.61 31.62 5.35
C PHE A 135 -0.54 31.92 6.85
N ARG A 136 0.40 31.28 7.57
CA ARG A 136 0.55 31.39 9.03
C ARG A 136 1.39 32.59 9.45
N SER A 137 2.49 32.85 8.75
CA SER A 137 3.45 33.91 9.11
C SER A 137 3.26 35.21 8.32
N GLY A 138 2.44 35.18 7.25
CA GLY A 138 2.17 36.34 6.41
C GLY A 138 3.35 36.73 5.52
N LEU A 139 3.19 37.84 4.79
CA LEU A 139 4.15 38.33 3.81
C LEU A 139 5.47 38.81 4.44
N ALA A 140 5.43 39.33 5.66
CA ALA A 140 6.55 40.00 6.30
C ALA A 140 7.82 39.12 6.37
N GLY A 141 7.65 37.82 6.66
CA GLY A 141 8.75 36.87 6.72
C GLY A 141 9.39 36.54 5.36
N GLN A 142 8.72 36.86 4.25
CA GLN A 142 9.16 36.57 2.89
C GLN A 142 9.74 37.79 2.16
N LEU A 143 9.52 39.01 2.65
CA LEU A 143 9.95 40.25 1.98
C LEU A 143 11.46 40.33 1.76
N LEU A 144 12.25 39.91 2.76
CA LEU A 144 13.71 39.91 2.64
C LEU A 144 14.19 38.90 1.57
N ALA A 145 13.60 37.71 1.57
CA ALA A 145 13.90 36.67 0.59
C ALA A 145 13.54 37.12 -0.83
N VAL A 146 12.36 37.73 -1.02
CA VAL A 146 11.93 38.31 -2.30
C VAL A 146 12.89 39.39 -2.79
N THR A 147 13.38 40.25 -1.90
CA THR A 147 14.33 41.31 -2.26
C THR A 147 15.67 40.73 -2.72
N GLN A 148 16.15 39.69 -2.05
CA GLN A 148 17.38 38.97 -2.44
C GLN A 148 17.20 38.24 -3.78
N LEU A 149 16.06 37.58 -3.98
CA LEU A 149 15.71 36.85 -5.21
C LEU A 149 15.62 37.76 -6.43
N ALA A 150 15.05 38.96 -6.26
CA ALA A 150 14.92 39.92 -7.35
C ALA A 150 16.27 40.52 -7.78
N ASN A 151 17.32 40.37 -6.96
CA ASN A 151 18.69 40.80 -7.27
C ASN A 151 18.81 42.25 -7.79
N GLY A 152 18.01 43.18 -7.22
CA GLY A 152 17.99 44.58 -7.60
C GLY A 152 17.06 44.95 -8.77
N ASP A 153 16.36 43.99 -9.37
CA ASP A 153 15.30 44.24 -10.36
C ASP A 153 14.00 44.64 -9.64
N ALA A 154 13.64 45.92 -9.75
CA ALA A 154 12.47 46.48 -9.09
C ALA A 154 11.15 45.91 -9.63
N ASP A 155 11.06 45.64 -10.93
CA ASP A 155 9.85 45.12 -11.56
C ASP A 155 9.61 43.67 -11.13
N LEU A 156 10.69 42.88 -11.08
CA LEU A 156 10.63 41.49 -10.60
C LEU A 156 10.29 41.42 -9.10
N GLN A 157 10.85 42.32 -8.29
CA GLN A 157 10.54 42.42 -6.87
C GLN A 157 9.06 42.72 -6.64
N VAL A 158 8.50 43.69 -7.36
CA VAL A 158 7.07 44.03 -7.29
C VAL A 158 6.22 42.83 -7.72
N ALA A 159 6.57 42.18 -8.83
CA ALA A 159 5.84 41.00 -9.32
C ALA A 159 5.80 39.86 -8.29
N TYR A 160 6.92 39.55 -7.64
CA TYR A 160 6.98 38.51 -6.60
C TYR A 160 6.15 38.87 -5.37
N ILE A 161 6.18 40.13 -4.92
CA ILE A 161 5.34 40.60 -3.81
C ILE A 161 3.85 40.46 -4.18
N GLU A 162 3.45 40.87 -5.37
CA GLU A 162 2.07 40.75 -5.85
C GLU A 162 1.60 39.29 -5.92
N ARG A 163 2.46 38.39 -6.41
CA ARG A 163 2.19 36.94 -6.48
C ARG A 163 1.96 36.35 -5.08
N LEU A 164 2.82 36.67 -4.11
CA LEU A 164 2.64 36.20 -2.73
C LEU A 164 1.39 36.81 -2.09
N ASN A 165 1.13 38.10 -2.32
CA ASN A 165 -0.05 38.77 -1.80
C ASN A 165 -1.33 38.10 -2.31
N ARG A 166 -1.38 37.74 -3.60
CA ARG A 166 -2.49 37.01 -4.21
C ARG A 166 -2.77 35.67 -3.52
N ILE A 167 -1.74 34.94 -3.09
CA ILE A 167 -1.90 33.71 -2.30
C ILE A 167 -2.50 34.01 -0.94
N THR A 168 -1.98 35.01 -0.22
CA THR A 168 -2.51 35.35 1.11
C THR A 168 -3.97 35.81 1.08
N GLN A 169 -4.38 36.49 0.00
CA GLN A 169 -5.75 36.95 -0.25
C GLN A 169 -6.74 35.82 -0.58
N ILE A 170 -6.29 34.58 -0.80
CA ILE A 170 -7.18 33.42 -0.97
C ILE A 170 -8.13 33.31 0.24
N LYS A 171 -7.67 33.60 1.46
CA LYS A 171 -8.49 33.58 2.68
C LYS A 171 -9.64 34.60 2.65
N ASP A 172 -9.45 35.70 1.94
CA ASP A 172 -10.42 36.80 1.84
C ASP A 172 -11.37 36.61 0.66
N ARG A 173 -11.24 35.52 -0.10
CA ARG A 173 -12.14 35.23 -1.20
C ARG A 173 -13.54 34.90 -0.67
N SER A 174 -14.55 35.56 -1.22
CA SER A 174 -15.96 35.26 -0.93
C SER A 174 -16.40 33.96 -1.62
N VAL A 175 -17.02 33.08 -0.85
CA VAL A 175 -17.66 31.85 -1.30
C VAL A 175 -19.16 31.91 -1.01
N HIS A 176 -19.92 31.30 -1.93
CA HIS A 176 -21.36 31.10 -1.77
C HIS A 176 -21.61 29.88 -0.89
N ILE A 177 -22.51 30.02 0.08
CA ILE A 177 -22.92 28.93 0.96
C ILE A 177 -24.43 28.86 0.91
N ASP A 178 -24.96 27.76 0.38
CA ASP A 178 -26.36 27.42 0.42
C ASP A 178 -26.64 26.69 1.74
N GLU A 179 -27.71 27.10 2.43
CA GLU A 179 -28.10 26.52 3.71
C GLU A 179 -29.44 25.81 3.60
N VAL A 180 -29.43 24.51 3.93
CA VAL A 180 -30.63 23.71 4.12
C VAL A 180 -31.10 23.93 5.55
N THR A 181 -32.34 24.40 5.70
CA THR A 181 -32.98 24.66 7.00
C THR A 181 -34.44 24.20 6.97
N GLY A 182 -35.02 23.90 8.14
CA GLY A 182 -36.42 23.55 8.31
C GLY A 182 -36.60 22.30 9.16
N GLU A 183 -37.64 22.26 10.00
CA GLU A 183 -37.94 21.10 10.87
C GLU A 183 -38.29 19.84 10.07
N ASP A 184 -38.71 20.00 8.81
CA ASP A 184 -39.02 18.92 7.87
C ASP A 184 -37.78 18.31 7.20
N LYS A 185 -36.59 18.88 7.41
CA LYS A 185 -35.32 18.40 6.85
C LYS A 185 -34.71 17.35 7.76
N THR A 186 -35.25 16.13 7.70
CA THR A 186 -34.71 14.95 8.40
C THR A 186 -33.37 14.50 7.79
N ILE A 187 -32.64 13.63 8.50
CA ILE A 187 -31.39 13.05 8.01
C ILE A 187 -31.59 12.37 6.64
N ASP A 188 -32.70 11.66 6.44
CA ASP A 188 -32.99 10.96 5.18
C ASP A 188 -33.12 11.94 4.00
N VAL A 189 -33.85 13.03 4.20
CA VAL A 189 -34.00 14.10 3.19
C VAL A 189 -32.64 14.73 2.87
N VAL A 190 -31.80 14.90 3.89
CA VAL A 190 -30.47 15.48 3.74
C VAL A 190 -29.53 14.54 2.99
N VAL A 191 -29.57 13.23 3.27
CA VAL A 191 -28.84 12.22 2.50
C VAL A 191 -29.31 12.20 1.04
N GLU A 192 -30.61 12.36 0.78
CA GLU A 192 -31.13 12.47 -0.58
C GLU A 192 -30.61 13.72 -1.31
N ILE A 193 -30.66 14.89 -0.66
CA ILE A 193 -30.11 16.15 -1.19
C ILE A 193 -28.61 15.97 -1.50
N PHE A 194 -27.87 15.40 -0.55
CA PHE A 194 -26.44 15.11 -0.68
C PHE A 194 -26.16 14.21 -1.88
N ASN A 195 -26.93 13.15 -2.07
CA ASN A 195 -26.77 12.22 -3.20
C ASN A 195 -27.07 12.89 -4.55
N ARG A 196 -28.10 13.75 -4.61
CA ARG A 196 -28.44 14.50 -5.82
C ARG A 196 -27.36 15.50 -6.20
N VAL A 197 -26.82 16.25 -5.23
CA VAL A 197 -25.79 17.27 -5.47
C VAL A 197 -24.43 16.64 -5.85
N ASN A 198 -24.05 15.51 -5.23
CA ASN A 198 -22.79 14.83 -5.53
C ASN A 198 -22.75 14.10 -6.89
N SER A 199 -23.83 14.11 -7.66
CA SER A 199 -23.88 13.47 -8.98
C SER A 199 -22.93 14.10 -10.02
N GLY A 200 -22.51 15.35 -9.82
CA GLY A 200 -21.61 16.09 -10.72
C GLY A 200 -20.12 16.12 -10.31
N GLY A 201 -19.76 15.72 -9.09
CA GLY A 201 -18.38 15.78 -8.56
C GLY A 201 -17.64 14.43 -8.54
N THR A 202 -16.67 14.25 -7.64
CA THR A 202 -16.07 12.92 -7.38
C THR A 202 -17.15 12.03 -6.77
N LYS A 203 -17.81 11.22 -7.60
CA LYS A 203 -18.96 10.41 -7.20
C LYS A 203 -18.63 9.55 -5.98
N LEU A 204 -19.61 9.43 -5.10
CA LEU A 204 -19.59 8.46 -4.01
C LEU A 204 -19.63 7.06 -4.61
N SER A 205 -18.89 6.13 -4.03
CA SER A 205 -19.02 4.73 -4.39
C SER A 205 -20.39 4.20 -3.93
N LYS A 206 -20.85 3.09 -4.51
CA LYS A 206 -22.06 2.41 -4.01
C LYS A 206 -21.93 2.01 -2.53
N GLY A 207 -20.70 1.69 -2.09
CA GLY A 207 -20.38 1.39 -0.70
C GLY A 207 -20.53 2.61 0.21
N ASP A 208 -20.03 3.78 -0.24
CA ASP A 208 -20.19 5.04 0.49
C ASP A 208 -21.67 5.38 0.71
N LEU A 209 -22.50 5.18 -0.32
CA LEU A 209 -23.94 5.44 -0.26
C LEU A 209 -24.66 4.49 0.71
N ALA A 210 -24.33 3.19 0.65
CA ALA A 210 -24.91 2.20 1.56
C ALA A 210 -24.51 2.49 3.02
N LEU A 211 -23.21 2.76 3.25
CA LEU A 211 -22.72 3.13 4.57
C LEU A 211 -23.36 4.43 5.06
N ALA A 212 -23.57 5.40 4.16
CA ALA A 212 -24.22 6.66 4.52
C ALA A 212 -25.63 6.44 5.06
N ALA A 213 -26.43 5.61 4.39
CA ALA A 213 -27.77 5.24 4.83
C ALA A 213 -27.75 4.49 6.18
N ILE A 214 -26.80 3.57 6.37
CA ILE A 214 -26.63 2.87 7.65
C ILE A 214 -26.25 3.83 8.77
N CYS A 215 -25.31 4.74 8.54
CA CYS A 215 -24.87 5.73 9.52
C CYS A 215 -25.97 6.75 9.88
N ALA A 216 -26.88 7.04 8.94
CA ALA A 216 -28.04 7.87 9.22
C ALA A 216 -28.94 7.27 10.31
N ALA A 217 -29.15 5.95 10.28
CA ALA A 217 -30.00 5.25 11.22
C ALA A 217 -29.23 4.64 12.43
N TRP A 218 -27.93 4.38 12.27
CA TRP A 218 -27.03 3.91 13.31
C TRP A 218 -25.70 4.67 13.27
N PRO A 219 -25.61 5.85 13.92
CA PRO A 219 -24.41 6.69 13.87
C PRO A 219 -23.13 6.01 14.35
N ALA A 220 -23.23 5.09 15.31
CA ALA A 220 -22.08 4.35 15.84
C ALA A 220 -21.51 3.28 14.89
N ALA A 221 -22.11 3.03 13.72
CA ALA A 221 -21.63 2.04 12.75
C ALA A 221 -20.18 2.29 12.32
N ARG A 222 -19.87 3.53 11.91
CA ARG A 222 -18.53 3.93 11.45
C ARG A 222 -17.48 3.89 12.57
N PRO A 223 -17.71 4.50 13.76
CA PRO A 223 -16.79 4.35 14.90
C PRO A 223 -16.52 2.88 15.27
N THR A 224 -17.53 2.01 15.19
CA THR A 224 -17.38 0.57 15.49
C THR A 224 -16.44 -0.10 14.48
N MET A 225 -16.63 0.15 13.19
CA MET A 225 -15.76 -0.36 12.13
C MET A 225 -14.33 0.19 12.25
N ASN A 226 -14.17 1.49 12.49
CA ASN A 226 -12.87 2.13 12.65
C ASN A 226 -12.09 1.55 13.84
N ARG A 227 -12.77 1.23 14.96
CA ARG A 227 -12.15 0.56 16.10
C ARG A 227 -11.60 -0.82 15.71
N ALA A 228 -12.40 -1.65 15.04
CA ALA A 228 -11.94 -2.96 14.58
C ALA A 228 -10.73 -2.86 13.64
N LEU A 229 -10.74 -1.89 12.70
CA LEU A 229 -9.60 -1.63 11.82
C LEU A 229 -8.35 -1.19 12.58
N GLN A 230 -8.51 -0.38 13.63
CA GLN A 230 -7.40 0.05 14.50
C GLN A 230 -6.85 -1.12 15.31
N ASP A 231 -7.71 -1.98 15.85
CA ASP A 231 -7.30 -3.17 16.61
C ASP A 231 -6.50 -4.12 15.72
N TRP A 232 -6.93 -4.37 14.48
CA TRP A 232 -6.17 -5.16 13.51
C TRP A 232 -4.87 -4.49 13.09
N SER A 233 -4.87 -3.16 12.90
CA SER A 233 -3.66 -2.39 12.59
C SER A 233 -2.61 -2.49 13.69
N ALA A 234 -3.04 -2.40 14.97
CA ALA A 234 -2.18 -2.60 16.13
C ALA A 234 -1.62 -4.03 16.22
N ALA A 235 -2.37 -5.02 15.72
CA ALA A 235 -1.93 -6.40 15.57
C ALA A 235 -1.07 -6.65 14.30
N GLY A 236 -0.72 -5.61 13.53
CA GLY A 236 0.12 -5.71 12.33
C GLY A 236 -0.63 -5.96 11.03
N PHE A 237 -1.96 -5.83 11.00
CA PHE A 237 -2.81 -6.03 9.82
C PHE A 237 -3.54 -4.74 9.41
N GLY A 238 -3.08 -4.11 8.32
CA GLY A 238 -3.74 -2.92 7.77
C GLY A 238 -4.90 -3.24 6.82
N PHE A 239 -6.10 -2.78 7.13
CA PHE A 239 -7.28 -2.91 6.24
C PHE A 239 -7.98 -1.57 6.00
N LYS A 240 -8.73 -1.47 4.90
CA LYS A 240 -9.52 -0.28 4.55
C LYS A 240 -11.00 -0.48 4.91
N LEU A 241 -11.73 0.61 5.15
CA LEU A 241 -13.15 0.58 5.49
C LEU A 241 -14.00 -0.15 4.43
N ASP A 242 -13.78 0.13 3.15
CA ASP A 242 -14.45 -0.54 2.03
C ASP A 242 -14.23 -2.06 2.01
N TRP A 243 -13.06 -2.51 2.46
CA TRP A 243 -12.76 -3.93 2.57
C TRP A 243 -13.59 -4.57 3.68
N LEU A 244 -13.68 -3.93 4.85
CA LEU A 244 -14.52 -4.43 5.96
C LEU A 244 -16.00 -4.44 5.55
N LEU A 245 -16.48 -3.36 4.93
CA LEU A 245 -17.87 -3.29 4.45
C LEU A 245 -18.19 -4.41 3.44
N ARG A 246 -17.21 -4.81 2.62
CA ARG A 246 -17.37 -5.92 1.68
C ARG A 246 -17.44 -7.28 2.38
N ASN A 247 -16.68 -7.47 3.47
CA ASN A 247 -16.82 -8.68 4.30
C ASN A 247 -18.20 -8.73 4.95
N VAL A 248 -18.68 -7.61 5.51
CA VAL A 248 -20.03 -7.52 6.09
C VAL A 248 -21.10 -7.83 5.05
N ASN A 249 -20.98 -7.28 3.86
CA ASN A 249 -21.91 -7.55 2.77
C ASN A 249 -21.91 -9.03 2.37
N ALA A 250 -20.73 -9.64 2.22
CA ALA A 250 -20.61 -11.05 1.88
C ALA A 250 -21.23 -11.95 2.97
N VAL A 251 -20.99 -11.65 4.25
CA VAL A 251 -21.57 -12.36 5.38
C VAL A 251 -23.09 -12.27 5.36
N ILE A 252 -23.66 -11.07 5.29
CA ILE A 252 -25.10 -10.85 5.40
C ILE A 252 -25.85 -11.32 4.15
N THR A 253 -25.39 -10.92 2.97
CA THR A 253 -26.16 -11.05 1.73
C THR A 253 -25.73 -12.25 0.88
N GLY A 254 -24.53 -12.78 1.11
CA GLY A 254 -23.90 -13.74 0.18
C GLY A 254 -23.41 -13.10 -1.12
N GLU A 255 -23.43 -11.76 -1.23
CA GLU A 255 -22.99 -11.03 -2.42
C GLU A 255 -21.88 -10.03 -2.09
N ALA A 256 -21.02 -9.74 -3.06
CA ALA A 256 -19.95 -8.76 -2.98
C ALA A 256 -20.42 -7.34 -3.35
N GLN A 257 -21.60 -7.19 -3.96
CA GLN A 257 -22.09 -5.93 -4.51
C GLN A 257 -22.68 -5.02 -3.44
N PHE A 258 -22.11 -3.84 -3.23
CA PHE A 258 -22.58 -2.91 -2.21
C PHE A 258 -24.02 -2.44 -2.37
N SER A 259 -24.58 -2.49 -3.59
CA SER A 259 -25.99 -2.18 -3.81
C SER A 259 -26.93 -3.07 -2.99
N LYS A 260 -26.51 -4.27 -2.61
CA LYS A 260 -27.31 -5.19 -1.79
C LYS A 260 -27.40 -4.77 -0.33
N LEU A 261 -26.44 -4.00 0.17
CA LEU A 261 -26.52 -3.42 1.51
C LEU A 261 -27.65 -2.38 1.65
N ALA A 262 -28.12 -1.79 0.54
CA ALA A 262 -29.23 -0.84 0.59
C ALA A 262 -30.54 -1.49 1.05
N ASP A 263 -30.69 -2.81 0.84
CA ASP A 263 -31.87 -3.59 1.24
C ASP A 263 -31.75 -4.19 2.65
N VAL A 264 -30.61 -4.00 3.33
CA VAL A 264 -30.33 -4.57 4.65
C VAL A 264 -30.79 -3.61 5.75
N ASP A 265 -31.59 -4.10 6.69
CA ASP A 265 -32.00 -3.30 7.85
C ASP A 265 -30.86 -3.11 8.86
N VAL A 266 -30.97 -2.07 9.69
CA VAL A 266 -29.95 -1.71 10.67
C VAL A 266 -29.67 -2.81 11.70
N PRO A 267 -30.68 -3.50 12.28
CA PRO A 267 -30.44 -4.62 13.17
C PRO A 267 -29.62 -5.75 12.54
N ALA A 268 -29.94 -6.16 11.30
CA ALA A 268 -29.21 -7.17 10.56
C ALA A 268 -27.78 -6.72 10.26
N PHE A 269 -27.60 -5.46 9.84
CA PHE A 269 -26.27 -4.89 9.63
C PHE A 269 -25.42 -4.90 10.91
N ARG A 270 -26.01 -4.50 12.05
CA ARG A 270 -25.32 -4.47 13.34
C ARG A 270 -24.88 -5.86 13.79
N SER A 271 -25.76 -6.85 13.67
CA SER A 271 -25.43 -8.24 14.00
C SER A 271 -24.37 -8.81 13.05
N GLY A 272 -24.55 -8.60 11.74
CA GLY A 272 -23.61 -9.07 10.73
C GLY A 272 -22.23 -8.41 10.82
N LEU A 273 -22.15 -7.13 11.21
CA LEU A 273 -20.89 -6.45 11.48
C LEU A 273 -20.15 -7.08 12.66
N ALA A 274 -20.84 -7.33 13.78
CA ALA A 274 -20.23 -7.98 14.95
C ALA A 274 -19.67 -9.37 14.58
N GLU A 275 -20.49 -10.19 13.92
CA GLU A 275 -20.08 -11.51 13.45
C GLU A 275 -18.92 -11.46 12.45
N THR A 276 -18.90 -10.46 11.58
CA THR A 276 -17.80 -10.26 10.62
C THR A 276 -16.49 -9.93 11.32
N ILE A 277 -16.52 -9.06 12.33
CA ILE A 277 -15.33 -8.69 13.12
C ILE A 277 -14.76 -9.93 13.82
N ASP A 278 -15.63 -10.73 14.44
CA ASP A 278 -15.25 -11.99 15.10
C ASP A 278 -14.68 -12.99 14.09
N SER A 279 -15.36 -13.17 12.95
CA SER A 279 -14.95 -14.07 11.88
C SER A 279 -13.60 -13.69 11.29
N VAL A 280 -13.37 -12.40 10.98
CA VAL A 280 -12.08 -11.93 10.46
C VAL A 280 -10.98 -12.15 11.49
N SER A 281 -11.21 -11.81 12.76
CA SER A 281 -10.21 -12.01 13.82
C SER A 281 -9.87 -13.50 14.00
N TYR A 282 -10.87 -14.37 13.96
CA TYR A 282 -10.68 -15.81 14.01
C TYR A 282 -9.92 -16.35 12.79
N LEU A 283 -10.20 -15.84 11.58
CA LEU A 283 -9.47 -16.18 10.37
C LEU A 283 -8.00 -15.75 10.45
N LEU A 284 -7.72 -14.53 10.89
CA LEU A 284 -6.34 -14.03 11.03
C LEU A 284 -5.54 -14.91 12.01
N ASN A 285 -6.11 -15.26 13.16
CA ASN A 285 -5.49 -16.19 14.11
C ASN A 285 -5.27 -17.58 13.50
N SER A 286 -6.25 -18.07 12.73
CA SER A 286 -6.17 -19.40 12.12
C SER A 286 -5.15 -19.46 10.98
N LEU A 287 -5.04 -18.39 10.18
CA LEU A 287 -4.03 -18.23 9.14
C LEU A 287 -2.63 -18.11 9.74
N GLY A 288 -2.46 -17.30 10.79
CA GLY A 288 -1.21 -17.20 11.55
C GLY A 288 -0.80 -18.54 12.16
N GLY A 289 -1.73 -19.24 12.82
CA GLY A 289 -1.43 -20.51 13.48
C GLY A 289 -1.18 -21.69 12.54
N ARG A 290 -1.91 -21.79 11.42
CA ARG A 290 -1.83 -22.93 10.49
C ARG A 290 -0.89 -22.72 9.31
N LEU A 291 -0.81 -21.49 8.78
CA LEU A 291 -0.01 -21.12 7.61
C LEU A 291 1.19 -20.23 7.97
N GLY A 292 1.30 -19.79 9.24
CA GLY A 292 2.35 -18.88 9.64
C GLY A 292 2.18 -17.44 9.16
N LEU A 293 1.07 -17.09 8.48
CA LEU A 293 0.81 -15.75 7.93
C LEU A 293 0.32 -14.80 9.04
N ASP A 294 1.27 -14.26 9.78
CA ASP A 294 1.09 -13.61 11.09
C ASP A 294 1.07 -12.08 11.05
N HIS A 295 1.31 -11.45 9.90
CA HIS A 295 1.25 -9.98 9.75
C HIS A 295 0.92 -9.54 8.33
N GLY A 296 0.60 -8.25 8.15
CA GLY A 296 0.06 -7.69 6.92
C GLY A 296 0.98 -7.75 5.69
N ALA A 297 2.30 -7.80 5.87
CA ALA A 297 3.25 -7.86 4.75
C ALA A 297 3.31 -9.24 4.09
N VAL A 298 2.98 -10.31 4.82
CA VAL A 298 2.91 -11.68 4.31
C VAL A 298 1.47 -12.14 4.06
N LEU A 299 0.46 -11.43 4.62
CA LEU A 299 -0.95 -11.68 4.38
C LEU A 299 -1.39 -11.20 2.98
N SER A 300 -1.09 -12.03 1.98
CA SER A 300 -1.54 -11.86 0.59
C SER A 300 -2.99 -12.28 0.39
N GLY A 301 -3.59 -11.96 -0.75
CA GLY A 301 -4.94 -12.44 -1.08
C GLY A 301 -6.05 -11.87 -0.20
N ARG A 302 -5.91 -10.64 0.31
CA ARG A 302 -6.92 -10.01 1.20
C ARG A 302 -8.34 -10.01 0.60
N GLY A 303 -8.45 -10.06 -0.73
CA GLY A 303 -9.71 -10.18 -1.44
C GLY A 303 -10.47 -11.49 -1.22
N ALA A 304 -9.82 -12.55 -0.73
CA ALA A 304 -10.44 -13.85 -0.46
C ALA A 304 -11.18 -13.91 0.89
N LEU A 305 -10.82 -13.06 1.86
CA LEU A 305 -11.41 -13.08 3.20
C LEU A 305 -12.95 -12.93 3.23
N PRO A 306 -13.61 -12.11 2.38
CA PRO A 306 -15.08 -12.06 2.33
C PRO A 306 -15.73 -13.44 2.11
N VAL A 307 -15.14 -14.28 1.27
CA VAL A 307 -15.62 -15.65 1.00
C VAL A 307 -15.38 -16.54 2.23
N MET A 308 -14.21 -16.40 2.86
CA MET A 308 -13.87 -17.15 4.07
C MET A 308 -14.78 -16.77 5.26
N SER A 309 -15.08 -15.49 5.43
CA SER A 309 -16.02 -15.00 6.45
C SER A 309 -17.44 -15.50 6.19
N ARG A 310 -17.88 -15.56 4.92
CA ARG A 310 -19.17 -16.18 4.55
C ARG A 310 -19.23 -17.67 4.90
N LEU A 311 -18.14 -18.42 4.72
CA LEU A 311 -18.09 -19.82 5.15
C LEU A 311 -18.31 -19.92 6.67
N LEU A 312 -17.57 -19.14 7.46
CA LEU A 312 -17.72 -19.16 8.92
C LEU A 312 -19.14 -18.79 9.34
N HIS A 313 -19.73 -17.76 8.72
CA HIS A 313 -21.11 -17.36 8.98
C HIS A 313 -22.11 -18.51 8.80
N ARG A 314 -21.99 -19.25 7.69
CA ARG A 314 -22.84 -20.42 7.41
C ARG A 314 -22.69 -21.56 8.41
N HIS A 315 -21.65 -21.53 9.23
CA HIS A 315 -21.31 -22.55 10.20
C HIS A 315 -21.19 -21.98 11.63
N GLY A 316 -21.95 -20.92 11.92
CA GLY A 316 -22.09 -20.36 13.27
C GLY A 316 -20.82 -19.70 13.80
N GLY A 317 -20.03 -19.07 12.91
CA GLY A 317 -18.81 -18.35 13.25
C GLY A 317 -17.55 -19.21 13.39
N SER A 318 -17.61 -20.49 13.00
CA SER A 318 -16.49 -21.43 13.17
C SER A 318 -16.31 -22.34 11.95
N PHE A 319 -15.15 -22.99 11.83
CA PHE A 319 -14.97 -24.01 10.81
C PHE A 319 -15.79 -25.26 11.18
N PRO A 320 -16.47 -25.90 10.20
CA PRO A 320 -17.20 -27.15 10.45
C PRO A 320 -16.33 -28.24 11.05
N ASP A 321 -15.12 -28.36 10.50
CA ASP A 321 -14.14 -29.36 10.84
C ASP A 321 -12.75 -28.95 10.29
N ALA A 322 -11.71 -29.68 10.67
CA ALA A 322 -10.33 -29.39 10.28
C ALA A 322 -10.06 -29.63 8.78
N MET A 323 -10.76 -30.56 8.14
CA MET A 323 -10.63 -30.84 6.70
C MET A 323 -11.17 -29.65 5.89
N THR A 324 -12.36 -29.17 6.23
CA THR A 324 -12.98 -28.00 5.60
C THR A 324 -12.10 -26.76 5.77
N ARG A 325 -11.52 -26.55 6.96
CA ARG A 325 -10.53 -25.48 7.20
C ARG A 325 -9.32 -25.61 6.27
N ASP A 326 -8.68 -26.78 6.24
CA ASP A 326 -7.44 -26.96 5.48
C ASP A 326 -7.69 -26.86 3.97
N ARG A 327 -8.82 -27.38 3.46
CA ARG A 327 -9.24 -27.18 2.06
C ARG A 327 -9.55 -25.72 1.75
N LEU A 328 -10.11 -24.96 2.68
CA LEU A 328 -10.32 -23.53 2.50
C LEU A 328 -8.97 -22.82 2.40
N PHE A 329 -7.98 -23.22 3.21
CA PHE A 329 -6.63 -22.68 3.13
C PHE A 329 -5.91 -23.08 1.84
N TYR A 330 -6.10 -24.30 1.34
CA TYR A 330 -5.65 -24.69 0.00
C TYR A 330 -6.21 -23.75 -1.07
N TRP A 331 -7.52 -23.50 -1.06
CA TRP A 331 -8.15 -22.56 -1.98
C TRP A 331 -7.62 -21.13 -1.80
N TYR A 332 -7.51 -20.65 -0.56
CA TYR A 332 -7.01 -19.31 -0.23
C TYR A 332 -5.58 -19.11 -0.75
N VAL A 333 -4.68 -20.07 -0.53
CA VAL A 333 -3.29 -19.98 -1.02
C VAL A 333 -3.28 -19.88 -2.55
N HIS A 334 -3.97 -20.78 -3.24
CA HIS A 334 -4.05 -20.71 -4.70
C HIS A 334 -4.72 -19.43 -5.21
N SER A 335 -5.66 -18.84 -4.46
CA SER A 335 -6.31 -17.61 -4.85
C SER A 335 -5.29 -16.45 -5.00
N PHE A 336 -4.31 -16.34 -4.09
CA PHE A 336 -3.32 -15.27 -4.17
C PHE A 336 -2.13 -15.61 -5.07
N LEU A 337 -1.69 -16.87 -5.13
CA LEU A 337 -0.64 -17.30 -6.07
C LEU A 337 -1.00 -16.93 -7.51
N TRP A 338 -2.28 -17.09 -7.84
CA TRP A 338 -2.79 -16.86 -9.19
C TRP A 338 -3.48 -15.51 -9.38
N GLY A 339 -3.44 -14.63 -8.37
CA GLY A 339 -4.02 -13.28 -8.44
C GLY A 339 -5.52 -13.27 -8.75
N ARG A 340 -6.27 -14.24 -8.21
CA ARG A 340 -7.70 -14.41 -8.48
C ARG A 340 -8.52 -13.13 -8.24
N HIS A 341 -8.17 -12.37 -7.20
CA HIS A 341 -8.89 -11.16 -6.79
C HIS A 341 -8.16 -9.85 -7.11
N THR A 342 -7.14 -9.85 -7.97
CA THR A 342 -6.41 -8.60 -8.33
C THR A 342 -7.08 -7.81 -9.46
N GLY A 343 -8.08 -8.38 -10.14
CA GLY A 343 -8.80 -7.79 -11.28
C GLY A 343 -10.25 -7.43 -10.97
N ALA A 344 -11.20 -7.94 -11.78
CA ALA A 344 -12.66 -7.79 -11.65
C ALA A 344 -13.20 -8.38 -10.32
N THR A 345 -12.82 -7.74 -9.23
CA THR A 345 -12.86 -8.27 -7.87
C THR A 345 -14.28 -8.61 -7.47
N GLU A 346 -15.25 -7.76 -7.82
CA GLU A 346 -16.66 -7.95 -7.49
C GLU A 346 -17.28 -9.15 -8.23
N THR A 347 -17.01 -9.30 -9.53
CA THR A 347 -17.50 -10.43 -10.33
C THR A 347 -16.92 -11.75 -9.85
N VAL A 348 -15.60 -11.79 -9.63
CA VAL A 348 -14.92 -13.00 -9.17
C VAL A 348 -15.35 -13.37 -7.74
N LEU A 349 -15.50 -12.37 -6.87
CA LEU A 349 -16.00 -12.61 -5.51
C LEU A 349 -17.43 -13.15 -5.52
N ASN A 350 -18.33 -12.62 -6.35
CA ASN A 350 -19.69 -13.16 -6.46
C ASN A 350 -19.68 -14.61 -6.98
N GLN A 351 -18.83 -14.92 -7.95
CA GLN A 351 -18.67 -16.30 -8.43
C GLN A 351 -18.19 -17.21 -7.30
N ASP A 352 -17.22 -16.77 -6.49
CA ASP A 352 -16.72 -17.54 -5.36
C ASP A 352 -17.77 -17.69 -4.25
N LEU A 353 -18.48 -16.62 -3.88
CA LEU A 353 -19.55 -16.66 -2.90
C LEU A 353 -20.67 -17.60 -3.34
N GLN A 354 -21.08 -17.55 -4.60
CA GLN A 354 -22.08 -18.47 -5.15
C GLN A 354 -21.57 -19.92 -5.16
N ALA A 355 -20.33 -20.15 -5.60
CA ALA A 355 -19.72 -21.48 -5.60
C ALA A 355 -19.65 -22.08 -4.18
N LEU A 356 -19.24 -21.26 -3.21
CA LEU A 356 -19.27 -21.62 -1.81
C LEU A 356 -20.69 -21.93 -1.35
N ASP A 357 -21.67 -21.10 -1.76
CA ASP A 357 -23.03 -21.24 -1.29
C ASP A 357 -23.74 -22.49 -1.84
N ASP A 358 -23.45 -22.84 -3.09
CA ASP A 358 -24.02 -23.98 -3.81
C ASP A 358 -23.37 -25.32 -3.45
N GLY A 359 -22.05 -25.34 -3.21
CA GLY A 359 -21.29 -26.59 -3.10
C GLY A 359 -20.11 -26.56 -2.13
N GLY A 360 -20.02 -25.54 -1.27
CA GLY A 360 -18.98 -25.43 -0.25
C GLY A 360 -17.57 -25.27 -0.81
N VAL A 361 -16.59 -25.64 0.00
CA VAL A 361 -15.16 -25.45 -0.31
C VAL A 361 -14.70 -26.28 -1.52
N ASP A 362 -15.25 -27.47 -1.71
CA ASP A 362 -14.89 -28.31 -2.86
C ASP A 362 -15.30 -27.66 -4.18
N GLN A 363 -16.44 -26.98 -4.20
CA GLN A 363 -16.90 -26.23 -5.37
C GLN A 363 -16.08 -24.96 -5.60
N LEU A 364 -15.64 -24.27 -4.53
CA LEU A 364 -14.67 -23.17 -4.64
C LEU A 364 -13.37 -23.63 -5.34
N ILE A 365 -12.83 -24.78 -4.91
CA ILE A 365 -11.63 -25.38 -5.51
C ILE A 365 -11.90 -25.77 -6.96
N SER A 366 -13.06 -26.35 -7.27
CA SER A 366 -13.42 -26.76 -8.64
C SER A 366 -13.51 -25.58 -9.60
N VAL A 367 -14.09 -24.46 -9.15
CA VAL A 367 -14.18 -23.22 -9.93
C VAL A 367 -12.80 -22.61 -10.14
N LEU A 368 -11.97 -22.54 -9.10
CA LEU A 368 -10.60 -22.05 -9.20
C LEU A 368 -9.77 -22.89 -10.19
N ARG A 369 -9.81 -24.22 -10.06
CA ARG A 369 -9.12 -25.15 -10.95
C ARG A 369 -9.55 -24.99 -12.41
N ARG A 370 -10.86 -24.85 -12.67
CA ARG A 370 -11.38 -24.59 -14.03
C ARG A 370 -10.87 -23.26 -14.58
N SER A 371 -10.85 -22.20 -13.77
CA SER A 371 -10.33 -20.89 -14.20
C SER A 371 -8.82 -20.90 -14.53
N ARG A 372 -8.09 -21.93 -14.08
CA ARG A 372 -6.67 -22.16 -14.35
C ARG A 372 -6.39 -23.27 -15.37
N GLY A 373 -7.38 -23.64 -16.18
CA GLY A 373 -7.19 -24.65 -17.24
C GLY A 373 -7.04 -26.08 -16.71
N GLY A 374 -7.49 -26.36 -15.48
CA GLY A 374 -7.55 -27.71 -14.92
C GLY A 374 -6.43 -28.08 -13.96
N HIS A 375 -5.41 -27.24 -13.80
CA HIS A 375 -4.24 -27.52 -12.95
C HIS A 375 -3.97 -26.38 -11.95
N LEU A 376 -3.49 -26.74 -10.75
CA LEU A 376 -3.15 -25.80 -9.68
C LEU A 376 -1.72 -25.98 -9.15
N GLY A 377 -0.94 -26.93 -9.66
CA GLY A 377 0.41 -27.20 -9.16
C GLY A 377 1.35 -26.01 -9.35
N VAL A 378 2.33 -25.94 -8.46
CA VAL A 378 3.39 -24.93 -8.47
C VAL A 378 4.61 -25.51 -9.19
N GLY A 379 5.10 -24.82 -10.20
CA GLY A 379 6.31 -25.20 -10.94
C GLY A 379 7.56 -24.45 -10.46
N PRO A 380 8.77 -24.89 -10.85
CA PRO A 380 10.00 -24.15 -10.58
C PRO A 380 9.97 -22.70 -11.11
N ASP A 381 9.37 -22.49 -12.28
CA ASP A 381 9.30 -21.17 -12.93
C ASP A 381 8.44 -20.16 -12.18
N ASP A 382 7.55 -20.62 -11.30
CA ASP A 382 6.75 -19.71 -10.46
C ASP A 382 7.59 -18.96 -9.41
N PHE A 383 8.76 -19.50 -9.07
CA PHE A 383 9.74 -18.89 -8.16
C PHE A 383 10.78 -18.01 -8.87
N VAL A 384 10.53 -17.61 -10.12
CA VAL A 384 11.38 -16.67 -10.88
C VAL A 384 11.23 -15.23 -10.39
N GLY A 385 10.07 -14.88 -9.82
CA GLY A 385 9.76 -13.50 -9.40
C GLY A 385 10.87 -12.86 -8.55
N SER A 386 11.07 -11.55 -8.76
CA SER A 386 12.30 -10.84 -8.37
C SER A 386 12.11 -9.78 -7.28
N SER A 387 11.10 -9.93 -6.41
CA SER A 387 10.86 -9.01 -5.30
C SER A 387 10.05 -9.64 -4.16
N MET A 388 10.03 -8.96 -3.00
CA MET A 388 9.11 -9.28 -1.90
C MET A 388 7.63 -9.04 -2.27
N GLY A 389 7.36 -8.27 -3.35
CA GLY A 389 6.03 -8.11 -3.93
C GLY A 389 5.59 -9.25 -4.86
N SER A 390 6.48 -10.23 -5.13
CA SER A 390 6.13 -11.44 -5.87
C SER A 390 5.04 -12.23 -5.15
N ARG A 391 4.07 -12.74 -5.91
CA ARG A 391 2.98 -13.58 -5.37
C ARG A 391 3.47 -14.85 -4.67
N PHE A 392 4.70 -15.27 -4.97
CA PHE A 392 5.35 -16.47 -4.43
C PHE A 392 6.25 -16.19 -3.22
N TYR A 393 6.55 -14.93 -2.89
CA TYR A 393 7.27 -14.57 -1.66
C TYR A 393 6.50 -15.00 -0.38
N PRO A 394 5.18 -14.73 -0.24
CA PRO A 394 4.40 -15.22 0.89
C PRO A 394 4.42 -16.75 1.02
N LEU A 395 4.52 -17.48 -0.10
CA LEU A 395 4.63 -18.94 -0.09
C LEU A 395 5.98 -19.38 0.49
N LEU A 396 7.09 -18.73 0.13
CA LEU A 396 8.40 -19.00 0.73
C LEU A 396 8.38 -18.75 2.26
N TYR A 397 7.78 -17.63 2.69
CA TYR A 397 7.60 -17.34 4.11
C TYR A 397 6.75 -18.42 4.80
N MET A 398 5.60 -18.77 4.23
CA MET A 398 4.73 -19.83 4.75
C MET A 398 5.45 -21.16 4.89
N LEU A 399 6.19 -21.60 3.87
CA LEU A 399 6.97 -22.84 3.91
C LEU A 399 8.00 -22.80 5.05
N THR A 400 8.73 -21.69 5.19
CA THR A 400 9.69 -21.48 6.28
C THR A 400 9.05 -21.69 7.65
N ARG A 401 7.85 -21.14 7.85
CA ARG A 401 7.13 -21.21 9.13
C ARG A 401 6.55 -22.61 9.38
N VAL A 402 5.90 -23.19 8.40
CA VAL A 402 5.19 -24.48 8.53
C VAL A 402 6.17 -25.64 8.71
N TYR A 403 7.24 -25.68 7.91
CA TYR A 403 8.25 -26.74 8.03
C TYR A 403 9.22 -26.51 9.20
N GLY A 404 9.15 -25.37 9.87
CA GLY A 404 10.02 -25.05 10.99
C GLY A 404 11.48 -24.94 10.58
N ALA A 405 11.73 -24.24 9.47
CA ALA A 405 13.07 -23.90 8.99
C ALA A 405 13.96 -23.39 10.12
N GLN A 406 15.23 -23.76 10.12
CA GLN A 406 16.17 -23.40 11.19
C GLN A 406 17.00 -22.18 10.82
N ASP A 407 17.27 -21.35 11.82
CA ASP A 407 18.27 -20.31 11.73
C ASP A 407 19.66 -20.94 11.56
N PHE A 408 20.44 -20.43 10.60
CA PHE A 408 21.70 -21.06 10.18
C PHE A 408 22.81 -21.09 11.24
N VAL A 409 22.77 -20.21 12.24
CA VAL A 409 23.83 -20.14 13.26
C VAL A 409 23.34 -20.65 14.61
N SER A 410 22.12 -20.29 15.01
CA SER A 410 21.57 -20.70 16.31
C SER A 410 20.89 -22.06 16.29
N GLY A 411 20.45 -22.54 15.12
CA GLY A 411 19.71 -23.80 14.95
C GLY A 411 18.28 -23.74 15.49
N VAL A 412 17.87 -22.59 16.00
CA VAL A 412 16.53 -22.37 16.53
C VAL A 412 15.54 -22.36 15.36
N PRO A 413 14.41 -23.08 15.48
CA PRO A 413 13.34 -23.00 14.49
C PRO A 413 12.81 -21.57 14.36
N LEU A 414 12.67 -21.09 13.13
CA LEU A 414 12.19 -19.76 12.75
C LEU A 414 10.66 -19.65 12.88
N ARG A 415 10.13 -20.05 14.04
CA ARG A 415 8.71 -20.04 14.38
C ARG A 415 8.26 -18.69 14.93
N ASP A 416 6.94 -18.56 15.12
CA ASP A 416 6.34 -17.39 15.74
C ASP A 416 6.77 -17.23 17.22
N GLY A 417 6.79 -15.98 17.70
CA GLY A 417 7.01 -15.68 19.11
C GLY A 417 8.47 -15.58 19.57
N MET A 418 9.43 -15.35 18.65
CA MET A 418 10.81 -15.08 19.05
C MET A 418 10.93 -13.71 19.74
N LEU A 419 11.23 -13.72 21.05
CA LEU A 419 11.37 -12.49 21.85
C LEU A 419 12.75 -11.84 21.66
N GLY A 420 12.76 -10.49 21.60
CA GLY A 420 13.96 -9.66 21.50
C GLY A 420 14.22 -9.11 20.10
N ARG A 421 14.71 -7.85 20.02
CA ARG A 421 14.93 -7.13 18.74
C ARG A 421 15.81 -7.92 17.76
N LEU A 422 16.85 -8.58 18.27
CA LEU A 422 17.81 -9.38 17.49
C LEU A 422 17.26 -10.73 16.99
N SER A 423 16.11 -11.17 17.50
CA SER A 423 15.45 -12.42 17.12
C SER A 423 14.39 -12.20 16.03
N SER A 424 14.19 -10.95 15.57
CA SER A 424 13.30 -10.63 14.47
C SER A 424 13.77 -11.30 13.18
N LEU A 425 12.81 -11.79 12.39
CA LEU A 425 13.08 -12.46 11.13
C LEU A 425 13.54 -11.43 10.08
N GLN A 426 14.63 -11.71 9.39
CA GLN A 426 15.21 -10.90 8.34
C GLN A 426 15.30 -11.71 7.05
N VAL A 427 14.97 -11.07 5.92
CA VAL A 427 15.26 -11.62 4.61
C VAL A 427 16.76 -11.52 4.36
N HIS A 428 17.36 -12.64 3.99
CA HIS A 428 18.78 -12.72 3.63
C HIS A 428 18.92 -13.19 2.18
N HIS A 429 19.70 -12.43 1.40
CA HIS A 429 20.16 -12.86 0.08
C HIS A 429 21.27 -13.88 0.26
N ILE A 430 20.98 -15.15 -0.04
CA ILE A 430 21.94 -16.27 0.10
C ILE A 430 23.22 -15.94 -0.67
N PHE A 431 23.09 -15.49 -1.92
CA PHE A 431 24.17 -14.86 -2.65
C PHE A 431 24.07 -13.34 -2.45
N PRO A 432 25.04 -12.70 -1.76
CA PRO A 432 24.96 -11.28 -1.45
C PRO A 432 24.83 -10.41 -2.70
N LYS A 433 23.98 -9.38 -2.65
CA LYS A 433 23.74 -8.44 -3.78
C LYS A 433 25.04 -7.92 -4.38
N ALA A 434 25.95 -7.42 -3.53
CA ALA A 434 27.22 -6.85 -3.95
C ALA A 434 28.16 -7.87 -4.64
N LEU A 435 28.05 -9.16 -4.30
CA LEU A 435 28.81 -10.22 -4.97
C LEU A 435 28.22 -10.46 -6.36
N LEU A 436 26.90 -10.64 -6.46
CA LEU A 436 26.24 -10.93 -7.73
C LEU A 436 26.39 -9.79 -8.75
N TYR A 437 26.30 -8.54 -8.33
CA TYR A 437 26.52 -7.39 -9.22
C TYR A 437 27.96 -7.32 -9.75
N LYS A 438 28.97 -7.77 -8.98
CA LYS A 438 30.35 -7.87 -9.48
C LYS A 438 30.53 -8.96 -10.53
N HIS A 439 29.58 -9.90 -10.63
CA HIS A 439 29.58 -11.00 -11.60
C HIS A 439 28.53 -10.78 -12.71
N ASP A 440 28.13 -9.54 -12.94
CA ASP A 440 27.24 -9.13 -14.04
C ASP A 440 25.85 -9.82 -14.04
N HIS A 441 25.38 -10.24 -12.87
CA HIS A 441 24.01 -10.72 -12.72
C HIS A 441 23.01 -9.55 -12.70
N SER A 442 21.88 -9.75 -13.39
CA SER A 442 20.79 -8.78 -13.42
C SER A 442 20.10 -8.64 -12.07
N ARG A 443 19.42 -7.52 -11.82
CA ARG A 443 18.57 -7.34 -10.63
C ARG A 443 17.55 -8.46 -10.46
N GLY A 444 16.93 -8.86 -11.57
CA GLY A 444 15.92 -9.92 -11.58
C GLY A 444 16.46 -11.21 -10.97
N GLU A 445 17.70 -11.56 -11.33
CA GLU A 445 18.40 -12.71 -10.76
C GLU A 445 18.79 -12.45 -9.31
N VAL A 446 19.42 -11.32 -9.01
CA VAL A 446 19.87 -10.95 -7.65
C VAL A 446 18.75 -11.01 -6.62
N ASN A 447 17.57 -10.49 -6.98
CA ASN A 447 16.40 -10.41 -6.10
C ASN A 447 15.39 -11.54 -6.36
N ALA A 448 15.80 -12.61 -7.06
CA ALA A 448 14.95 -13.78 -7.23
C ALA A 448 14.48 -14.29 -5.85
N VAL A 449 13.21 -14.66 -5.73
CA VAL A 449 12.65 -15.28 -4.51
C VAL A 449 13.49 -16.51 -4.11
N ALA A 450 13.99 -17.26 -5.10
CA ALA A 450 14.88 -18.40 -4.89
C ALA A 450 16.30 -18.04 -4.41
N ASN A 451 16.66 -16.75 -4.28
CA ASN A 451 17.87 -16.27 -3.60
C ASN A 451 17.59 -15.81 -2.16
N PHE A 452 16.32 -15.83 -1.70
CA PHE A 452 15.97 -15.41 -0.34
C PHE A 452 15.91 -16.59 0.61
N CYS A 453 16.44 -16.39 1.82
CA CYS A 453 16.16 -17.23 2.98
C CYS A 453 15.84 -16.34 4.17
N PHE A 454 15.41 -16.93 5.28
CA PHE A 454 15.08 -16.17 6.48
C PHE A 454 16.06 -16.50 7.59
N LEU A 455 16.50 -15.48 8.32
CA LEU A 455 17.43 -15.61 9.43
C LEU A 455 16.98 -14.71 10.58
N THR A 456 17.48 -14.97 11.78
CA THR A 456 17.43 -13.97 12.84
C THR A 456 18.32 -12.78 12.49
N GLN A 457 18.00 -11.59 13.02
CA GLN A 457 18.81 -10.39 12.80
C GLN A 457 20.27 -10.58 13.23
N ASP A 458 20.53 -11.24 14.37
CA ASP A 458 21.90 -11.55 14.82
C ASP A 458 22.65 -12.43 13.80
N THR A 459 22.02 -13.50 13.30
CA THR A 459 22.63 -14.38 12.30
C THR A 459 22.88 -13.66 10.97
N ASN A 460 21.93 -12.83 10.53
CA ASN A 460 22.08 -12.05 9.31
C ASN A 460 23.30 -11.09 9.40
N LEU A 461 23.48 -10.43 10.55
CA LEU A 461 24.63 -9.56 10.81
C LEU A 461 25.96 -10.34 10.88
N ARG A 462 25.96 -11.55 11.45
CA ARG A 462 27.16 -12.40 11.56
C ARG A 462 27.64 -12.94 10.22
N ILE A 463 26.71 -13.31 9.33
CA ILE A 463 27.05 -13.77 7.98
C ILE A 463 27.51 -12.58 7.14
N GLY A 464 26.76 -11.47 7.15
CA GLY A 464 27.10 -10.28 6.39
C GLY A 464 27.18 -10.55 4.89
N ALA A 465 28.26 -10.09 4.24
CA ALA A 465 28.49 -10.22 2.81
C ALA A 465 29.54 -11.30 2.45
N LYS A 466 29.69 -12.33 3.29
CA LYS A 466 30.60 -13.46 3.04
C LYS A 466 30.22 -14.21 1.74
N GLU A 467 31.20 -14.84 1.11
CA GLU A 467 30.94 -15.67 -0.07
C GLU A 467 30.15 -16.94 0.31
N PRO A 468 29.12 -17.32 -0.48
CA PRO A 468 28.26 -18.47 -0.17
C PRO A 468 29.02 -19.79 -0.05
N ALA A 469 30.00 -20.03 -0.90
CA ALA A 469 30.84 -21.22 -0.84
C ALA A 469 31.54 -21.38 0.52
N ASP A 470 31.94 -20.27 1.17
CA ASP A 470 32.65 -20.31 2.44
C ASP A 470 31.67 -20.44 3.61
N TYR A 471 30.67 -19.55 3.69
CA TYR A 471 29.82 -19.49 4.87
C TYR A 471 28.80 -20.64 4.91
N LEU A 472 28.34 -21.16 3.76
CA LEU A 472 27.47 -22.34 3.72
C LEU A 472 28.23 -23.60 4.16
N GLU A 473 29.50 -23.75 3.76
CA GLU A 473 30.35 -24.85 4.24
C GLU A 473 30.60 -24.77 5.76
N GLU A 474 30.83 -23.56 6.28
CA GLU A 474 30.98 -23.31 7.71
C GLU A 474 29.71 -23.72 8.48
N ILE A 475 28.53 -23.32 7.98
CA ILE A 475 27.23 -23.67 8.58
C ILE A 475 27.02 -25.18 8.55
N GLU A 476 27.16 -25.83 7.40
CA GLU A 476 26.88 -27.27 7.27
C GLU A 476 27.84 -28.11 8.10
N SER A 477 29.10 -27.69 8.23
CA SER A 477 30.08 -28.35 9.10
C SER A 477 29.72 -28.22 10.59
N ARG A 478 29.19 -27.07 11.00
CA ARG A 478 28.86 -26.78 12.39
C ARG A 478 27.50 -27.33 12.80
N MET A 479 26.52 -27.27 11.91
CA MET A 479 25.14 -27.72 12.11
C MET A 479 24.62 -28.48 10.88
N PRO A 480 24.97 -29.78 10.76
CA PRO A 480 24.59 -30.58 9.59
C PRO A 480 23.08 -30.66 9.37
N GLY A 481 22.64 -30.30 8.16
CA GLY A 481 21.25 -30.30 7.72
C GLY A 481 20.48 -29.00 7.98
N ALA A 482 21.07 -28.00 8.64
CA ALA A 482 20.41 -26.70 8.83
C ALA A 482 20.08 -26.03 7.47
N LEU A 483 21.00 -26.12 6.50
CA LEU A 483 20.81 -25.59 5.15
C LEU A 483 19.64 -26.26 4.41
N ALA A 484 19.51 -27.58 4.55
CA ALA A 484 18.43 -28.35 3.93
C ALA A 484 17.04 -27.92 4.43
N THR A 485 16.93 -27.43 5.68
CA THR A 485 15.65 -26.92 6.22
C THR A 485 15.14 -25.65 5.54
N GLN A 486 15.98 -24.98 4.74
CA GLN A 486 15.62 -23.80 3.94
C GLN A 486 15.78 -24.04 2.43
N TRP A 487 15.75 -25.31 2.03
CA TRP A 487 15.83 -25.76 0.63
C TRP A 487 17.07 -25.24 -0.10
N ILE A 488 18.20 -25.13 0.61
CA ILE A 488 19.49 -24.88 -0.03
C ILE A 488 19.94 -26.18 -0.72
N PRO A 489 20.24 -26.17 -2.04
CA PRO A 489 20.81 -27.34 -2.71
C PRO A 489 22.09 -27.80 -2.01
N MET A 490 22.19 -29.10 -1.71
CA MET A 490 23.32 -29.67 -0.94
C MET A 490 24.53 -30.04 -1.81
N ASP A 491 24.43 -29.87 -3.13
CA ASP A 491 25.58 -29.96 -4.03
C ASP A 491 26.47 -28.73 -3.82
N ARG A 492 27.65 -28.97 -3.24
CA ARG A 492 28.62 -27.93 -2.88
C ARG A 492 29.14 -27.16 -4.09
N ASP A 493 29.13 -27.74 -5.28
CA ASP A 493 29.52 -27.00 -6.48
C ASP A 493 28.53 -25.87 -6.80
N LEU A 494 27.25 -26.02 -6.43
CA LEU A 494 26.24 -24.97 -6.63
C LEU A 494 26.42 -23.77 -5.68
N TRP A 495 27.25 -23.87 -4.64
CA TRP A 495 27.49 -22.74 -3.72
C TRP A 495 28.48 -21.71 -4.29
N LYS A 496 29.15 -22.03 -5.40
CA LYS A 496 30.07 -21.12 -6.09
C LYS A 496 29.29 -20.10 -6.90
N VAL A 497 29.72 -18.84 -6.87
CA VAL A 497 29.09 -17.74 -7.63
C VAL A 497 29.03 -18.01 -9.14
N SER A 498 30.00 -18.74 -9.70
CA SER A 498 30.01 -19.14 -11.11
C SER A 498 28.83 -20.03 -11.50
N ASN A 499 28.22 -20.72 -10.53
CA ASN A 499 27.13 -21.68 -10.72
C ASN A 499 25.79 -21.11 -10.21
N TYR A 500 25.70 -19.80 -9.99
CA TYR A 500 24.52 -19.16 -9.43
C TYR A 500 23.22 -19.42 -10.23
N PRO A 501 23.19 -19.40 -11.57
CA PRO A 501 21.97 -19.75 -12.32
C PRO A 501 21.50 -21.19 -12.05
N ASP A 502 22.45 -22.14 -11.95
CA ASP A 502 22.16 -23.54 -11.66
C ASP A 502 21.71 -23.73 -10.20
N PHE A 503 22.28 -22.96 -9.27
CA PHE A 503 21.81 -22.89 -7.88
C PHE A 503 20.34 -22.45 -7.81
N LEU A 504 19.98 -21.37 -8.52
CA LEU A 504 18.60 -20.89 -8.56
C LEU A 504 17.68 -21.97 -9.15
N ALA A 505 18.06 -22.61 -10.25
CA ALA A 505 17.27 -23.67 -10.87
C ALA A 505 17.03 -24.85 -9.91
N ALA A 506 18.09 -25.35 -9.26
CA ALA A 506 18.00 -26.43 -8.29
C ALA A 506 17.12 -26.05 -7.09
N ARG A 507 17.31 -24.84 -6.54
CA ARG A 507 16.53 -24.36 -5.40
C ARG A 507 15.05 -24.16 -5.74
N ARG A 508 14.74 -23.64 -6.91
CA ARG A 508 13.35 -23.51 -7.40
C ARG A 508 12.65 -24.87 -7.48
N ALA A 509 13.35 -25.91 -7.93
CA ALA A 509 12.80 -27.27 -7.95
C ALA A 509 12.48 -27.80 -6.55
N LEU A 510 13.39 -27.60 -5.58
CA LEU A 510 13.18 -27.98 -4.18
C LEU A 510 11.99 -27.23 -3.55
N LEU A 511 11.90 -25.92 -3.79
CA LEU A 511 10.79 -25.09 -3.29
C LEU A 511 9.46 -25.47 -3.92
N ALA A 512 9.42 -25.76 -5.22
CA ALA A 512 8.22 -26.24 -5.91
C ALA A 512 7.75 -27.59 -5.36
N GLY A 513 8.67 -28.53 -5.10
CA GLY A 513 8.35 -29.80 -4.45
C GLY A 513 7.70 -29.59 -3.09
N ALA A 514 8.36 -28.85 -2.20
CA ALA A 514 7.85 -28.57 -0.86
C ALA A 514 6.52 -27.80 -0.87
N ALA A 515 6.35 -26.86 -1.81
CA ALA A 515 5.09 -26.16 -2.00
C ALA A 515 3.94 -27.12 -2.34
N ASN A 516 4.14 -28.01 -3.32
CA ASN A 516 3.12 -28.97 -3.72
C ASN A 516 2.83 -29.99 -2.61
N ASP A 517 3.84 -30.49 -1.90
CA ASP A 517 3.65 -31.41 -0.77
C ASP A 517 2.79 -30.76 0.33
N PHE A 518 3.11 -29.52 0.69
CA PHE A 518 2.34 -28.77 1.67
C PHE A 518 0.90 -28.49 1.19
N LEU A 519 0.73 -28.02 -0.05
CA LEU A 519 -0.58 -27.74 -0.62
C LEU A 519 -1.43 -29.02 -0.71
N GLN A 520 -0.84 -30.14 -1.10
CA GLN A 520 -1.53 -31.42 -1.11
C GLN A 520 -1.95 -31.84 0.30
N SER A 521 -1.10 -31.61 1.31
CA SER A 521 -1.47 -31.85 2.72
C SER A 521 -2.65 -30.99 3.20
N LEU A 522 -2.85 -29.80 2.63
CA LEU A 522 -4.02 -28.97 2.93
C LEU A 522 -5.28 -29.50 2.22
N HIS A 523 -5.15 -29.95 0.97
CA HIS A 523 -6.26 -30.46 0.18
C HIS A 523 -6.81 -31.79 0.73
N ASP A 524 -5.91 -32.70 1.12
CA ASP A 524 -6.26 -34.03 1.60
C ASP A 524 -6.64 -34.03 3.10
N GLY A 525 -6.58 -32.85 3.73
CA GLY A 525 -6.80 -32.63 5.15
C GLY A 525 -5.62 -33.08 6.00
N PRO A 526 -5.68 -32.89 7.33
CA PRO A 526 -4.54 -33.16 8.20
C PRO A 526 -4.14 -34.64 8.11
N SER A 527 -3.13 -34.91 7.28
CA SER A 527 -2.27 -36.05 7.50
C SER A 527 -1.65 -35.85 8.88
N PRO A 528 -1.53 -36.88 9.73
CA PRO A 528 -0.72 -36.79 10.93
C PRO A 528 0.72 -36.51 10.49
N MET A 529 1.06 -35.22 10.31
CA MET A 529 2.43 -34.75 10.32
C MET A 529 2.90 -34.94 11.76
N ALA A 530 3.28 -36.18 12.06
CA ALA A 530 4.31 -36.43 13.04
C ALA A 530 5.46 -35.47 12.73
N LEU A 531 6.00 -34.87 13.78
CA LEU A 531 7.27 -34.13 13.78
C LEU A 531 8.46 -35.06 13.44
N ALA A 532 8.33 -35.91 12.42
CA ALA A 532 9.30 -36.93 12.04
C ALA A 532 9.85 -36.62 10.63
N ASP A 533 11.11 -36.18 10.65
CA ASP A 533 12.14 -36.29 9.63
C ASP A 533 11.79 -35.88 8.18
N VAL A 534 11.75 -34.56 7.98
CA VAL A 534 12.03 -33.90 6.68
C VAL A 534 13.38 -34.33 6.08
N ARG A 535 14.25 -34.99 6.86
CA ARG A 535 15.56 -35.51 6.43
C ARG A 535 15.50 -36.62 5.39
N GLU A 536 14.50 -37.51 5.41
CA GLU A 536 14.48 -38.66 4.49
C GLU A 536 14.00 -38.27 3.07
N SER A 537 13.03 -37.37 2.95
CA SER A 537 12.48 -37.00 1.63
C SER A 537 13.41 -36.13 0.78
N LEU A 538 14.33 -35.38 1.40
CA LEU A 538 15.21 -34.42 0.69
C LEU A 538 16.49 -35.05 0.11
N THR A 539 16.83 -36.28 0.49
CA THR A 539 18.04 -36.97 0.00
C THR A 539 17.82 -37.76 -1.29
N ALA A 540 16.57 -37.95 -1.73
CA ALA A 540 16.22 -38.85 -2.83
C ALA A 540 16.09 -38.18 -4.22
N ALA A 541 16.17 -36.85 -4.34
CA ALA A 541 16.04 -36.16 -5.62
C ALA A 541 17.40 -36.04 -6.34
N SER A 542 17.87 -37.12 -6.99
CA SER A 542 19.03 -37.04 -7.88
C SER A 542 18.66 -36.32 -9.19
N CYS A 543 19.50 -35.37 -9.58
CA CYS A 543 19.41 -34.53 -10.77
C CYS A 543 18.98 -35.28 -12.05
N ALA A 544 17.86 -34.86 -12.64
CA ALA A 544 17.59 -35.08 -14.06
C ALA A 544 17.86 -33.77 -14.80
N ALA A 545 18.76 -33.83 -15.79
CA ALA A 545 19.23 -32.68 -16.56
C ALA A 545 18.08 -31.95 -17.27
N ALA A 546 17.98 -30.65 -17.07
CA ALA A 546 17.07 -29.77 -17.79
C ALA A 546 17.64 -29.39 -19.16
N PRO A 547 16.81 -29.21 -20.20
CA PRO A 547 17.26 -28.81 -21.52
C PRO A 547 17.69 -27.33 -21.52
N SER A 548 18.85 -27.07 -22.11
CA SER A 548 19.37 -25.75 -22.40
C SER A 548 18.56 -25.07 -23.49
N GLY A 549 18.04 -23.87 -23.22
CA GLY A 549 17.75 -22.88 -24.25
C GLY A 549 16.44 -22.12 -24.07
N THR A 550 16.53 -20.93 -23.48
CA THR A 550 15.68 -19.79 -23.81
C THR A 550 16.50 -18.50 -23.66
N ALA A 551 16.29 -17.57 -24.59
CA ALA A 551 17.08 -16.37 -24.77
C ALA A 551 17.03 -15.44 -23.55
N LYS A 552 18.21 -14.88 -23.18
CA LYS A 552 18.36 -13.81 -22.21
C LYS A 552 17.52 -12.60 -22.64
N ALA A 553 16.54 -12.21 -21.82
CA ALA A 553 15.91 -10.90 -21.91
C ALA A 553 16.80 -9.90 -21.16
N ASP A 554 17.08 -8.75 -21.78
CA ASP A 554 17.89 -7.69 -21.21
C ASP A 554 17.01 -6.88 -20.23
N PRO A 555 17.51 -6.51 -19.03
CA PRO A 555 16.73 -5.77 -18.01
C PRO A 555 16.10 -4.47 -18.51
N ALA A 556 16.59 -3.89 -19.62
CA ALA A 556 15.95 -2.76 -20.26
C ALA A 556 14.65 -3.08 -21.04
N ASP A 557 14.31 -4.37 -21.16
CA ASP A 557 13.07 -4.88 -21.77
C ASP A 557 11.92 -5.04 -20.75
N GLU A 558 12.19 -4.97 -19.44
CA GLU A 558 11.15 -5.05 -18.38
C GLU A 558 10.48 -3.70 -18.07
N VAL A 559 11.18 -2.58 -18.30
CA VAL A 559 10.66 -1.21 -18.15
C VAL A 559 10.59 -0.54 -19.53
N PRO A 560 9.39 -0.35 -20.11
CA PRO A 560 9.24 0.25 -21.43
C PRO A 560 9.98 1.60 -21.53
N GLY A 561 10.92 1.69 -22.48
CA GLY A 561 11.67 2.91 -22.78
C GLY A 561 12.95 3.12 -21.97
N LEU A 562 13.29 2.26 -20.99
CA LEU A 562 14.48 2.43 -20.15
C LEU A 562 15.80 2.36 -20.94
N ARG A 563 15.92 1.44 -21.91
CA ARG A 563 17.12 1.35 -22.77
C ARG A 563 17.39 2.68 -23.50
N ALA A 564 16.33 3.25 -24.05
CA ALA A 564 16.40 4.50 -24.80
C ALA A 564 16.70 5.69 -23.87
N LEU A 565 16.18 5.69 -22.65
CA LEU A 565 16.52 6.66 -21.62
C LEU A 565 18.02 6.60 -21.26
N LEU A 566 18.58 5.41 -21.03
CA LEU A 566 19.99 5.27 -20.67
C LEU A 566 20.92 5.71 -21.80
N SER A 567 20.53 5.45 -23.06
CA SER A 567 21.24 5.99 -24.23
C SER A 567 21.22 7.53 -24.23
N ASP A 568 20.05 8.14 -24.04
CA ASP A 568 19.91 9.61 -23.99
C ASP A 568 20.73 10.22 -22.81
N VAL A 569 20.79 9.55 -21.65
CA VAL A 569 21.58 10.01 -20.48
C VAL A 569 23.08 9.97 -20.79
N ARG A 570 23.57 8.91 -21.45
CA ARG A 570 24.97 8.79 -21.88
C ARG A 570 25.34 9.80 -22.96
N GLU A 571 24.48 9.99 -23.95
CA GLU A 571 24.68 10.98 -25.01
C GLU A 571 24.72 12.42 -24.46
N ALA A 572 24.00 12.67 -23.35
CA ALA A 572 23.94 13.96 -22.69
C ALA A 572 25.05 14.21 -21.64
N ASP A 573 26.01 13.28 -21.47
CA ASP A 573 27.09 13.35 -20.45
C ASP A 573 26.56 13.58 -19.03
N LEU A 574 25.40 12.98 -18.71
CA LEU A 574 24.80 13.01 -17.38
C LEU A 574 25.29 11.83 -16.54
N ALA A 575 25.17 11.95 -15.21
CA ALA A 575 25.52 10.87 -14.30
C ALA A 575 24.73 9.61 -14.66
N GLU A 576 25.36 8.44 -14.62
CA GLU A 576 24.65 7.17 -14.81
C GLU A 576 23.86 6.81 -13.53
N PRO A 577 22.65 6.21 -13.67
CA PRO A 577 21.90 5.76 -12.52
C PRO A 577 22.54 4.54 -11.89
N GLU A 578 22.41 4.42 -10.58
CA GLU A 578 22.31 3.12 -9.95
C GLU A 578 20.99 2.47 -10.37
N LEU A 579 21.06 1.51 -11.29
CA LEU A 579 19.89 0.70 -11.61
C LEU A 579 19.56 -0.15 -10.40
N ASP A 580 18.26 -0.27 -10.11
CA ASP A 580 17.78 -1.33 -9.23
C ASP A 580 18.22 -1.22 -7.76
N SER A 581 18.58 -0.01 -7.36
CA SER A 581 18.99 0.35 -6.00
C SER A 581 17.82 0.51 -5.05
N GLU A 582 18.06 0.08 -3.82
CA GLU A 582 17.17 0.32 -2.70
C GLU A 582 17.17 1.82 -2.37
N VAL A 583 15.97 2.38 -2.32
CA VAL A 583 15.76 3.74 -1.88
C VAL A 583 15.30 3.67 -0.43
N SER A 584 16.13 4.11 0.49
CA SER A 584 15.86 4.06 1.93
C SER A 584 15.38 5.41 2.44
N ASP A 585 14.55 5.46 3.47
CA ASP A 585 14.12 6.72 4.08
C ASP A 585 15.34 7.37 4.76
N PRO A 586 15.77 8.57 4.34
CA PRO A 586 16.98 9.20 4.87
C PRO A 586 16.89 9.55 6.35
N ARG A 587 15.69 9.57 6.95
CA ARG A 587 15.46 9.87 8.37
C ARG A 587 15.49 8.62 9.25
N THR A 588 15.07 7.47 8.72
CA THR A 588 14.93 6.23 9.51
C THR A 588 15.90 5.12 9.08
N GLY A 589 16.48 5.22 7.88
CA GLY A 589 17.32 4.20 7.26
C GLY A 589 16.55 2.96 6.79
N ALA A 590 15.22 2.94 6.90
CA ALA A 590 14.39 1.83 6.47
C ALA A 590 14.22 1.82 4.94
N ALA A 591 14.27 0.64 4.33
CA ALA A 591 13.98 0.48 2.90
C ALA A 591 12.57 1.01 2.58
N ILE A 592 12.46 1.96 1.66
CA ILE A 592 11.17 2.46 1.18
C ILE A 592 10.72 1.57 0.02
N THR A 593 11.49 1.56 -1.06
CA THR A 593 11.21 0.74 -2.25
C THR A 593 12.52 0.46 -3.00
N VAL A 594 12.45 -0.18 -4.16
CA VAL A 594 13.61 -0.42 -5.00
C VAL A 594 13.36 0.14 -6.39
N ALA A 595 14.16 1.11 -6.81
CA ALA A 595 13.96 1.90 -8.02
C ALA A 595 14.51 1.19 -9.27
N ALA A 596 13.81 1.23 -10.41
CA ALA A 596 14.35 0.77 -11.69
C ALA A 596 15.60 1.57 -12.13
N ALA A 597 15.65 2.86 -11.82
CA ALA A 597 16.85 3.66 -11.97
C ALA A 597 16.91 4.72 -10.87
N PHE A 598 18.02 4.80 -10.14
CA PHE A 598 18.21 5.69 -9.03
C PHE A 598 19.48 6.50 -9.21
N TRP A 599 19.40 7.82 -9.13
CA TRP A 599 20.55 8.69 -9.08
C TRP A 599 20.64 9.26 -7.67
N PRO A 600 21.43 8.70 -6.75
CA PRO A 600 21.47 9.16 -5.36
C PRO A 600 21.92 10.61 -5.21
N GLN A 601 22.71 11.11 -6.17
CA GLN A 601 23.19 12.50 -6.20
C GLN A 601 22.50 13.31 -7.32
N GLY A 602 21.43 12.78 -7.90
CA GLY A 602 20.75 13.37 -9.06
C GLY A 602 21.48 13.16 -10.40
N LEU A 603 20.87 13.63 -11.48
CA LEU A 603 21.37 13.45 -12.86
C LEU A 603 22.66 14.23 -13.16
N ARG A 604 23.03 15.22 -12.34
CA ARG A 604 24.30 15.96 -12.43
C ARG A 604 25.09 15.71 -11.15
N ALA A 605 26.36 15.33 -11.28
CA ALA A 605 27.18 14.78 -10.20
C ALA A 605 27.46 15.72 -9.00
N GLU A 606 27.03 16.99 -9.01
CA GLU A 606 27.23 17.93 -7.91
C GLU A 606 25.91 18.54 -7.43
N GLY A 607 25.53 18.23 -6.18
CA GLY A 607 24.39 18.87 -5.49
C GLY A 607 23.01 18.60 -6.10
N GLY A 608 22.93 17.72 -7.09
CA GLY A 608 21.69 17.27 -7.68
C GLY A 608 20.87 16.46 -6.67
N VAL A 609 19.58 16.37 -6.94
CA VAL A 609 18.68 15.75 -5.98
C VAL A 609 18.24 14.39 -6.45
N PRO A 610 18.09 13.41 -5.54
CA PRO A 610 18.07 12.05 -5.97
C PRO A 610 16.91 11.77 -6.92
N VAL A 611 17.18 11.21 -8.09
CA VAL A 611 16.17 10.90 -9.10
C VAL A 611 15.85 9.41 -9.01
N VAL A 612 14.57 9.07 -8.93
CA VAL A 612 14.09 7.70 -8.74
C VAL A 612 13.08 7.40 -9.83
N LEU A 613 13.36 6.42 -10.69
CA LEU A 613 12.40 5.84 -11.61
C LEU A 613 11.84 4.57 -10.98
N VAL A 614 10.57 4.54 -10.59
CA VAL A 614 9.88 3.34 -10.09
C VAL A 614 8.56 3.17 -10.86
N PRO A 615 8.45 2.17 -11.75
CA PRO A 615 7.25 1.98 -12.58
C PRO A 615 5.98 1.76 -11.76
N ASP A 616 6.08 0.99 -10.68
CA ASP A 616 4.96 0.63 -9.80
C ASP A 616 5.32 0.94 -8.34
N THR A 617 4.55 1.81 -7.69
CA THR A 617 4.67 2.11 -6.26
C THR A 617 3.33 1.99 -5.56
N THR A 618 3.33 1.48 -4.34
CA THR A 618 2.19 1.61 -3.43
C THR A 618 2.04 3.05 -2.92
N GLU A 619 0.84 3.42 -2.43
CA GLU A 619 0.62 4.75 -1.83
C GLU A 619 1.55 5.03 -0.64
N GLU A 620 1.93 3.99 0.11
CA GLU A 620 2.86 4.08 1.24
C GLU A 620 4.29 4.35 0.78
N GLU A 621 4.78 3.62 -0.22
CA GLU A 621 6.09 3.83 -0.82
C GLU A 621 6.20 5.21 -1.47
N GLN A 622 5.16 5.61 -2.20
CA GLN A 622 5.09 6.94 -2.80
C GLN A 622 5.14 8.03 -1.73
N THR A 623 4.35 7.89 -0.65
CA THR A 623 4.37 8.84 0.46
C THR A 623 5.74 8.92 1.13
N ALA A 624 6.42 7.78 1.31
CA ALA A 624 7.72 7.71 1.94
C ALA A 624 8.85 8.23 1.03
N LEU A 625 8.81 7.98 -0.28
CA LEU A 625 9.73 8.56 -1.26
C LEU A 625 9.57 10.08 -1.35
N GLU A 626 8.33 10.57 -1.35
CA GLU A 626 8.03 12.00 -1.37
C GLU A 626 8.46 12.67 -0.04
N ALA A 627 8.34 11.97 1.09
CA ALA A 627 8.84 12.45 2.39
C ALA A 627 10.37 12.35 2.55
N GLY A 628 11.02 11.49 1.76
CA GLY A 628 12.46 11.25 1.73
C GLY A 628 13.21 12.07 0.68
N ASP A 629 12.56 13.08 0.12
CA ASP A 629 13.17 14.07 -0.74
C ASP A 629 13.55 13.60 -2.18
N TYR A 630 13.00 12.45 -2.63
CA TYR A 630 13.28 11.82 -3.92
C TYR A 630 12.46 12.41 -5.09
N ARG A 631 13.07 12.58 -6.28
CA ARG A 631 12.35 12.92 -7.52
C ARG A 631 11.84 11.66 -8.22
N LEU A 632 10.57 11.36 -8.01
CA LEU A 632 9.93 10.15 -8.52
C LEU A 632 9.45 10.30 -9.97
N PHE A 633 9.73 9.29 -10.79
CA PHE A 633 9.19 9.09 -12.14
C PHE A 633 8.60 7.67 -12.22
N HIS A 634 7.45 7.52 -12.87
CA HIS A 634 6.79 6.21 -13.07
C HIS A 634 6.96 5.65 -14.48
N SER A 635 7.59 6.38 -15.39
CA SER A 635 7.90 5.87 -16.73
C SER A 635 9.22 6.43 -17.26
N ALA A 636 9.93 5.61 -18.03
CA ALA A 636 11.18 6.02 -18.65
C ALA A 636 10.96 7.16 -19.64
N ASP A 637 9.83 7.20 -20.35
CA ASP A 637 9.48 8.28 -21.27
C ASP A 637 9.31 9.63 -20.56
N ALA A 638 8.69 9.65 -19.37
CA ALA A 638 8.54 10.87 -18.57
C ALA A 638 9.91 11.38 -18.09
N LEU A 639 10.79 10.47 -17.67
CA LEU A 639 12.15 10.81 -17.27
C LEU A 639 13.01 11.23 -18.47
N ARG A 640 12.79 10.66 -19.65
CA ARG A 640 13.50 11.01 -20.88
C ARG A 640 13.11 12.39 -21.40
N ALA A 641 11.81 12.74 -21.34
CA ALA A 641 11.35 14.10 -21.59
C ALA A 641 11.98 15.11 -20.61
N TYR A 642 12.13 14.71 -19.35
CA TYR A 642 12.80 15.52 -18.34
C TYR A 642 14.31 15.71 -18.66
N VAL A 643 15.02 14.64 -19.02
CA VAL A 643 16.44 14.70 -19.44
C VAL A 643 16.62 15.63 -20.65
N ARG A 644 15.74 15.55 -21.66
CA ARG A 644 15.81 16.42 -22.84
C ARG A 644 15.59 17.90 -22.50
N ASN A 645 14.62 18.20 -21.64
CA ASN A 645 14.42 19.58 -21.17
C ASN A 645 15.63 20.08 -20.38
N LEU A 646 16.24 19.23 -19.56
CA LEU A 646 17.46 19.55 -18.79
C LEU A 646 18.67 19.87 -19.69
N CYS A 647 18.70 19.32 -20.91
CA CYS A 647 19.75 19.57 -21.90
C CYS A 647 19.43 20.79 -22.80
N ALA A 648 18.15 21.11 -22.99
CA ALA A 648 17.71 22.28 -23.78
C ALA A 648 17.80 23.61 -23.03
N GLU A 649 18.00 23.58 -21.71
CA GLU A 649 18.29 24.75 -20.87
C GLU A 649 19.80 25.06 -20.77
N GLN A 650 20.63 24.40 -21.57
CA GLN A 650 22.01 24.80 -21.90
C GLN A 650 22.02 25.59 -23.21
#